data_AF-A0AAW0YV79-F1
#
_entry.id   AF-A0AAW0YV79-F1
#
_cell.length_a   1.000
_cell.length_b   1.000
_cell.length_c   1.000
_cell.angle_alpha   90.00
_cell.angle_beta   90.00
_cell.angle_gamma   90.00
#
_symmetry.space_group_name_H-M   'P 1'
#
loop_
_entity.id
_entity.type
_entity.pdbx_description
1 polymer ?
#
loop_
_entity_poly.entity_id
_entity_poly.type
_entity_poly.pdbx_seq_one_letter_code
_entity_poly.pdbx_strand_id
1 'polypeptide(L)'
;MITKPRDSRLSSSPFPLILILFTFFTSLISTVGALQPEHAGIVDWYKPLIGEFLLEPTPPLCLNSTTRGTAAGHLGEVVVGVTKRNLVVVLDAESGDLVWRQALAEDDPVVSFHVHDDSLLLLSGPGASTARYFSLSTGHIQWERSLLPNIQGRLTTPVWLGTDLAFVEPQEGEEGDGSVVILSEGKRVSRLRLVDGGLLWSMESPGAGSTIMFKQLIVSGSSVHVLALHYSFASQSLLTSTLDLATSIPKADFGQVPSIVHVPEQAVIASSSKAGGATVAWTEHGRIRTVTIEESGVVGATKDLLPGKGKKYRGMQDVGLRGKGIVLGRRLDGGAEVLDVSRGRKVEEFELSADSPERSPSVYSAAETSSGIILNRVYWSFNMGVGVAQIIHVADLSSTDVVTSGFTFNFDTVSHGVLLHAAVSPSLDDKQLPTLVLATSSGAIQRMQLDTPGWVREESLADVKAVRFVDLSEPEVEEARGVMAEESFFGRTIRQLAAFVDLPAYLIRFVKRFTSASYTSAIQSTPLNTTHLHRDQFGFQKLLIVATGKGKIFALDSANGGTVWSKNIGITTETGSEINVDKLWLVRDGEGGRAPLLAVLAVKTVGQNVSTVAYHINAYTGAVSGEVDGTTGLPIGKVLFSGPPKTAFLTPFENCGTQARVLAVINPETKVHIFPFCKKILTKMAETSDKLFFTTQTGYVDGSLLQGYTPASSSADSTFNSNLIWSHPFHKRETVLQSEPVIFEAVASFGRVLGDKSTLYKYLNPHLLVLSTFTPLEKGLASKTAAGTGRVYVIDSTNGDQIYSTEIEGVVERGGVKAQMVENWLVYAWLSQSGWKLGSVELYENTEGKGVTPAASSFEGQNVKAIEQTFIMPTEIRAMSFTTSKAGIATKELVYVNDRNQIGSIPRRLLDPRRPIGAPSKMDKEELLIPYNVLIPVDSRKIVSHKYDVQGAKHLVSSPALVESTSLTFAYGLDLFLTRGLTPSGTFDILTDNFNKAQLLLTLGALSAGIFVAGPAVKNKKLKMKWY
;
A
#
# COMPACT_ATOMS: atom_id res chain seq x y z
N MET A 1 -92.64 14.88 38.58
CA MET A 1 -93.02 14.04 37.43
C MET A 1 -91.73 13.73 36.66
N ILE A 2 -91.29 12.46 36.61
CA ILE A 2 -91.35 11.58 35.41
C ILE A 2 -90.39 12.13 34.32
N THR A 3 -89.28 11.52 33.88
CA THR A 3 -89.02 10.14 33.44
C THR A 3 -87.51 9.90 33.16
N LYS A 4 -87.11 8.62 33.19
CA LYS A 4 -85.85 8.04 32.67
C LYS A 4 -85.97 7.79 31.12
N PRO A 5 -84.99 7.16 30.43
CA PRO A 5 -84.16 7.71 29.35
C PRO A 5 -84.53 7.25 27.92
N ARG A 6 -83.81 7.75 26.89
CA ARG A 6 -83.65 7.03 25.61
C ARG A 6 -82.27 7.27 24.99
N ASP A 7 -81.60 6.17 24.69
CA ASP A 7 -80.34 6.06 23.96
C ASP A 7 -80.41 6.64 22.55
N SER A 8 -79.30 7.19 22.06
CA SER A 8 -78.87 6.94 20.67
C SER A 8 -77.33 6.97 20.60
N ARG A 9 -76.78 5.89 20.05
CA ARG A 9 -75.35 5.61 19.89
C ARG A 9 -74.78 6.52 18.79
N LEU A 10 -73.67 7.20 19.07
CA LEU A 10 -72.78 7.76 18.04
C LEU A 10 -71.53 6.88 17.97
N SER A 11 -71.34 6.26 16.80
CA SER A 11 -70.15 5.47 16.47
C SER A 11 -68.92 6.38 16.38
N SER A 12 -68.03 6.30 17.36
CA SER A 12 -66.67 6.82 17.24
C SER A 12 -65.86 5.86 16.35
N SER A 13 -65.51 6.30 15.14
CA SER A 13 -64.57 5.58 14.29
C SER A 13 -63.19 5.52 14.99
N PRO A 14 -62.51 4.36 15.07
CA PRO A 14 -61.20 4.25 15.71
C PRO A 14 -60.04 4.78 14.84
N PHE A 15 -60.34 5.38 13.70
CA PHE A 15 -59.37 5.84 12.70
C PHE A 15 -58.28 6.80 13.24
N PRO A 16 -58.59 7.83 14.03
CA PRO A 16 -57.54 8.72 14.55
C PRO A 16 -56.63 8.05 15.60
N LEU A 17 -57.14 7.08 16.37
CA LEU A 17 -56.34 6.36 17.37
C LEU A 17 -55.39 5.34 16.70
N ILE A 18 -55.85 4.69 15.63
CA ILE A 18 -55.06 3.76 14.82
C ILE A 18 -53.97 4.51 14.06
N LEU A 19 -54.27 5.70 13.51
CA LEU A 19 -53.27 6.53 12.83
C LEU A 19 -52.17 7.00 13.78
N ILE A 20 -52.53 7.40 15.01
CA ILE A 20 -51.56 7.81 16.04
C ILE A 20 -50.69 6.61 16.49
N LEU A 21 -51.30 5.44 16.72
CA LEU A 21 -50.53 4.22 17.04
C LEU A 21 -49.64 3.78 15.88
N PHE A 22 -50.09 3.90 14.63
CA PHE A 22 -49.30 3.57 13.44
C PHE A 22 -48.13 4.55 13.28
N THR A 23 -48.34 5.85 13.49
CA THR A 23 -47.24 6.84 13.47
C THR A 23 -46.23 6.64 14.61
N PHE A 24 -46.70 6.20 15.79
CA PHE A 24 -45.84 5.89 16.93
C PHE A 24 -45.02 4.61 16.67
N PHE A 25 -45.63 3.58 16.07
CA PHE A 25 -44.93 2.35 15.67
C PHE A 25 -43.96 2.56 14.49
N THR A 26 -44.26 3.45 13.54
CA THR A 26 -43.30 3.80 12.46
C THR A 26 -42.12 4.62 12.98
N SER A 27 -42.28 5.37 14.08
CA SER A 27 -41.17 6.09 14.73
C SER A 27 -40.24 5.20 15.57
N LEU A 28 -40.65 3.95 15.84
CA LEU A 28 -39.84 2.92 16.51
C LEU A 28 -39.02 2.07 15.53
N ILE A 29 -39.15 2.30 14.22
CA ILE A 29 -38.28 1.71 13.21
C ILE A 29 -36.99 2.53 13.22
N SER A 30 -35.99 2.06 13.97
CA SER A 30 -34.64 2.59 13.91
C SER A 30 -34.16 2.63 12.46
N THR A 31 -33.79 3.81 11.98
CA THR A 31 -33.06 3.97 10.73
C THR A 31 -31.73 3.23 10.88
N VAL A 32 -31.66 2.09 10.21
CA VAL A 32 -30.52 1.17 10.23
C VAL A 32 -29.30 1.87 9.61
N GLY A 33 -28.15 1.77 10.28
CA GLY A 33 -26.88 2.35 9.87
C GLY A 33 -26.33 1.76 8.58
N ALA A 34 -26.70 2.35 7.46
CA ALA A 34 -25.93 2.35 6.24
C ALA A 34 -25.27 3.73 6.08
N LEU A 35 -24.15 3.79 5.36
CA LEU A 35 -23.65 5.06 4.85
C LEU A 35 -24.75 5.69 3.99
N GLN A 36 -25.24 6.88 4.35
CA GLN A 36 -26.18 7.60 3.51
C GLN A 36 -25.50 7.87 2.16
N PRO A 37 -26.20 7.73 1.00
CA PRO A 37 -25.61 8.01 -0.32
C PRO A 37 -24.97 9.40 -0.40
N GLU A 38 -25.51 10.38 0.32
CA GLU A 38 -24.93 11.73 0.43
C GLU A 38 -23.56 11.82 1.11
N HIS A 39 -23.09 10.79 1.83
CA HIS A 39 -21.80 10.82 2.54
C HIS A 39 -20.64 10.19 1.75
N ALA A 40 -20.93 9.37 0.73
CA ALA A 40 -19.90 8.70 -0.06
C ALA A 40 -19.03 9.71 -0.82
N GLY A 41 -17.71 9.61 -0.68
CA GLY A 41 -16.74 10.56 -1.24
C GLY A 41 -16.57 11.86 -0.44
N ILE A 42 -17.31 12.03 0.66
CA ILE A 42 -17.13 13.14 1.61
C ILE A 42 -16.43 12.65 2.87
N VAL A 43 -16.88 11.54 3.46
CA VAL A 43 -16.28 10.96 4.66
C VAL A 43 -15.05 10.12 4.35
N ASP A 44 -14.87 9.72 3.09
CA ASP A 44 -13.87 8.76 2.68
C ASP A 44 -13.21 9.12 1.35
N TRP A 45 -12.01 8.59 1.15
CA TRP A 45 -11.25 8.71 -0.08
C TRP A 45 -10.46 7.43 -0.35
N TYR A 46 -10.15 7.23 -1.62
CA TYR A 46 -9.46 6.06 -2.13
C TYR A 46 -8.39 6.50 -3.13
N LYS A 47 -7.16 5.99 -2.98
CA LYS A 47 -6.04 6.27 -3.86
C LYS A 47 -5.49 4.95 -4.41
N PRO A 48 -5.79 4.61 -5.69
CA PRO A 48 -5.22 3.44 -6.33
C PRO A 48 -3.75 3.66 -6.67
N LEU A 49 -2.90 2.72 -6.29
CA LEU A 49 -1.46 2.72 -6.56
C LEU A 49 -1.03 1.45 -7.30
N ILE A 50 0.06 1.53 -8.04
CA ILE A 50 0.58 0.43 -8.85
C ILE A 50 1.92 -0.08 -8.32
N GLY A 51 2.59 0.73 -7.50
CA GLY A 51 3.97 0.48 -7.09
C GLY A 51 4.97 0.70 -8.22
N GLU A 52 6.22 0.30 -8.00
CA GLU A 52 7.29 0.56 -8.94
C GLU A 52 7.22 -0.36 -10.16
N PHE A 53 7.46 0.20 -11.36
CA PHE A 53 7.68 -0.60 -12.55
C PHE A 53 8.85 -1.56 -12.38
N LEU A 54 8.67 -2.76 -12.94
CA LEU A 54 9.75 -3.68 -13.20
C LEU A 54 10.39 -3.26 -14.52
N LEU A 55 11.71 -3.00 -14.50
CA LEU A 55 12.42 -2.44 -15.66
C LEU A 55 13.01 -3.50 -16.58
N GLU A 56 13.12 -4.75 -16.10
CA GLU A 56 13.64 -5.89 -16.85
C GLU A 56 12.64 -7.05 -16.79
N PRO A 57 12.42 -7.80 -17.89
CA PRO A 57 13.05 -7.64 -19.20
C PRO A 57 12.40 -6.56 -20.07
N THR A 58 11.12 -6.26 -19.85
CA THR A 58 10.37 -5.27 -20.62
C THR A 58 10.08 -4.06 -19.74
N PRO A 59 10.83 -2.94 -19.90
CA PRO A 59 10.54 -1.71 -19.18
C PRO A 59 9.20 -1.11 -19.65
N PRO A 60 8.62 -0.14 -18.92
CA PRO A 60 7.36 0.46 -19.33
C PRO A 60 7.49 1.18 -20.69
N LEU A 61 6.44 1.08 -21.50
CA LEU A 61 6.36 1.59 -22.86
C LEU A 61 5.25 2.64 -22.96
N CYS A 62 5.44 3.64 -23.82
CA CYS A 62 4.40 4.60 -24.18
C CYS A 62 3.93 4.31 -25.61
N LEU A 63 2.62 4.30 -25.81
CA LEU A 63 1.97 3.79 -27.02
C LEU A 63 0.79 4.68 -27.41
N ASN A 64 0.46 4.75 -28.70
CA ASN A 64 -0.78 5.35 -29.17
C ASN A 64 -1.89 4.30 -29.15
N SER A 65 -2.96 4.52 -28.39
CA SER A 65 -4.15 3.67 -28.54
C SER A 65 -4.92 4.07 -29.80
N THR A 66 -5.37 3.07 -30.57
CA THR A 66 -6.13 3.31 -31.81
C THR A 66 -7.64 3.16 -31.60
N THR A 67 -8.07 2.62 -30.45
CA THR A 67 -9.49 2.40 -30.13
C THR A 67 -10.14 3.53 -29.34
N ARG A 68 -11.39 3.84 -29.74
CA ARG A 68 -12.31 4.68 -28.98
C ARG A 68 -12.78 3.91 -27.74
N GLY A 69 -12.28 4.26 -26.56
CA GLY A 69 -12.84 3.80 -25.29
C GLY A 69 -14.28 4.27 -25.07
N THR A 70 -15.12 3.42 -24.50
CA THR A 70 -16.52 3.74 -24.18
C THR A 70 -16.66 4.72 -23.01
N ALA A 71 -17.68 5.60 -23.12
CA ALA A 71 -18.22 6.57 -22.17
C ALA A 71 -17.39 7.81 -21.78
N ALA A 72 -16.06 7.85 -21.97
CA ALA A 72 -15.26 9.05 -21.69
C ALA A 72 -14.08 9.21 -22.66
N GLY A 73 -14.31 9.84 -23.83
CA GLY A 73 -13.22 10.37 -24.67
C GLY A 73 -12.35 9.34 -25.40
N HIS A 74 -11.50 9.82 -26.31
CA HIS A 74 -10.48 8.99 -26.98
C HIS A 74 -9.43 8.58 -25.94
N LEU A 75 -9.06 7.30 -25.85
CA LEU A 75 -7.81 6.92 -25.18
C LEU A 75 -6.70 7.42 -26.10
N GLY A 76 -5.97 8.44 -25.64
CA GLY A 76 -4.87 9.02 -26.38
C GLY A 76 -3.62 8.15 -26.27
N GLU A 77 -2.54 8.75 -25.80
CA GLU A 77 -1.33 8.03 -25.45
C GLU A 77 -1.50 7.29 -24.12
N VAL A 78 -1.03 6.05 -24.05
CA VAL A 78 -1.08 5.23 -22.83
C VAL A 78 0.32 4.75 -22.43
N VAL A 79 0.52 4.49 -21.14
CA VAL A 79 1.74 3.90 -20.60
C VAL A 79 1.42 2.50 -20.10
N VAL A 80 2.09 1.51 -20.66
CA VAL A 80 1.92 0.10 -20.31
C VAL A 80 3.14 -0.39 -19.56
N GLY A 81 2.93 -1.14 -18.48
CA GLY A 81 4.03 -1.75 -17.77
C GLY A 81 3.59 -2.83 -16.79
N VAL A 82 4.59 -3.57 -16.33
CA VAL A 82 4.46 -4.51 -15.21
C VAL A 82 5.17 -3.96 -13.98
N THR A 83 4.66 -4.26 -12.79
CA THR A 83 5.21 -3.69 -11.54
C THR A 83 5.80 -4.76 -10.63
N LYS A 84 6.69 -4.33 -9.73
CA LYS A 84 7.27 -5.17 -8.66
C LYS A 84 6.23 -5.75 -7.69
N ARG A 85 4.98 -5.27 -7.75
CA ARG A 85 3.83 -5.75 -6.98
C ARG A 85 3.01 -6.81 -7.72
N ASN A 86 3.56 -7.40 -8.79
CA ASN A 86 2.93 -8.43 -9.61
C ASN A 86 1.64 -7.96 -10.29
N LEU A 87 1.68 -6.73 -10.83
CA LEU A 87 0.57 -6.11 -11.53
C LEU A 87 0.92 -5.88 -13.00
N VAL A 88 -0.07 -6.02 -13.86
CA VAL A 88 -0.08 -5.44 -15.21
C VAL A 88 -0.90 -4.17 -15.17
N VAL A 89 -0.40 -3.10 -15.78
CA VAL A 89 -0.97 -1.77 -15.63
C VAL A 89 -1.00 -1.03 -16.96
N VAL A 90 -2.09 -0.30 -17.18
CA VAL A 90 -2.20 0.74 -18.20
C VAL A 90 -2.59 2.06 -17.54
N LEU A 91 -1.76 3.08 -17.75
CA LEU A 91 -2.01 4.45 -17.33
C LEU A 91 -2.33 5.31 -18.54
N ASP A 92 -3.16 6.33 -18.34
CA ASP A 92 -3.28 7.42 -19.30
C ASP A 92 -2.00 8.26 -19.27
N ALA A 93 -1.38 8.51 -20.44
CA ALA A 93 -0.11 9.23 -20.47
C ALA A 93 -0.29 10.73 -20.21
N GLU A 94 -1.47 11.30 -20.49
CA GLU A 94 -1.74 12.73 -20.36
C GLU A 94 -2.07 13.13 -18.91
N SER A 95 -2.96 12.40 -18.24
CA SER A 95 -3.36 12.68 -16.85
C SER A 95 -2.58 11.87 -15.81
N GLY A 96 -2.02 10.72 -16.21
CA GLY A 96 -1.43 9.76 -15.30
C GLY A 96 -2.46 8.92 -14.57
N ASP A 97 -3.74 9.04 -14.87
CA ASP A 97 -4.78 8.26 -14.20
C ASP A 97 -4.70 6.78 -14.58
N LEU A 98 -5.15 5.94 -13.65
CA LEU A 98 -5.22 4.51 -13.88
C LEU A 98 -6.38 4.20 -14.84
N VAL A 99 -6.08 3.67 -16.04
CA VAL A 99 -7.10 3.16 -16.96
C VAL A 99 -7.61 1.82 -16.44
N TRP A 100 -6.69 0.88 -16.25
CA TRP A 100 -6.94 -0.38 -15.58
C TRP A 100 -5.64 -0.99 -15.06
N ARG A 101 -5.78 -1.91 -14.10
CA ARG A 101 -4.69 -2.81 -13.67
C ARG A 101 -5.27 -4.18 -13.37
N GLN A 102 -4.44 -5.20 -13.52
CA GLN A 102 -4.75 -6.58 -13.16
C GLN A 102 -3.70 -7.11 -12.21
N ALA A 103 -4.13 -7.59 -11.05
CA ALA A 103 -3.26 -8.21 -10.07
C ALA A 103 -3.19 -9.71 -10.33
N LEU A 104 -1.97 -10.25 -10.44
CA LEU A 104 -1.74 -11.68 -10.54
C LEU A 104 -1.46 -12.29 -9.17
N ALA A 105 -1.78 -13.57 -9.02
CA ALA A 105 -1.54 -14.32 -7.80
C ALA A 105 -0.04 -14.41 -7.51
N GLU A 106 0.35 -14.49 -6.22
CA GLU A 106 1.77 -14.48 -5.83
C GLU A 106 2.59 -15.67 -6.38
N ASP A 107 1.93 -16.79 -6.67
CA ASP A 107 2.51 -17.99 -7.29
C ASP A 107 2.61 -17.90 -8.82
N ASP A 108 2.09 -16.81 -9.40
CA ASP A 108 2.06 -16.53 -10.83
C ASP A 108 2.79 -15.21 -11.12
N PRO A 109 4.13 -15.18 -10.99
CA PRO A 109 4.91 -13.95 -11.18
C PRO A 109 4.85 -13.46 -12.64
N VAL A 110 4.68 -12.15 -12.83
CA VAL A 110 4.88 -11.48 -14.13
C VAL A 110 6.30 -11.71 -14.63
N VAL A 111 6.43 -12.09 -15.89
CA VAL A 111 7.73 -12.33 -16.52
C VAL A 111 8.04 -11.25 -17.55
N SER A 112 7.18 -11.08 -18.55
CA SER A 112 7.31 -10.05 -19.58
C SER A 112 5.96 -9.73 -20.20
N PHE A 113 5.84 -8.57 -20.83
CA PHE A 113 4.67 -8.21 -21.62
C PHE A 113 5.10 -7.77 -23.01
N HIS A 114 4.22 -7.95 -23.99
CA HIS A 114 4.46 -7.64 -25.38
C HIS A 114 3.18 -7.09 -25.98
N VAL A 115 3.29 -5.99 -26.73
CA VAL A 115 2.13 -5.32 -27.33
C VAL A 115 2.07 -5.67 -28.81
N HIS A 116 0.87 -5.93 -29.29
CA HIS A 116 0.58 -6.10 -30.71
C HIS A 116 -0.77 -5.42 -30.98
N ASP A 117 -0.73 -4.42 -31.86
CA ASP A 117 -1.84 -3.51 -32.14
C ASP A 117 -2.46 -2.94 -30.85
N ASP A 118 -3.75 -3.19 -30.61
CA ASP A 118 -4.49 -2.72 -29.43
C ASP A 118 -4.70 -3.81 -28.38
N SER A 119 -3.77 -4.77 -28.34
CA SER A 119 -3.78 -5.91 -27.43
C SER A 119 -2.43 -6.13 -26.76
N LEU A 120 -2.47 -6.75 -25.59
CA LEU A 120 -1.32 -7.00 -24.73
C LEU A 120 -1.20 -8.50 -24.46
N LEU A 121 -0.08 -9.11 -24.82
CA LEU A 121 0.25 -10.48 -24.44
C LEU A 121 1.19 -10.47 -23.23
N LEU A 122 0.75 -11.10 -22.14
CA LEU A 122 1.50 -11.26 -20.90
C LEU A 122 2.02 -12.68 -20.78
N LEU A 123 3.31 -12.80 -20.50
CA LEU A 123 3.94 -14.03 -20.03
C LEU A 123 4.10 -13.96 -18.51
N SER A 124 3.64 -15.01 -17.84
CA SER A 124 3.54 -15.09 -16.39
C SER A 124 3.74 -16.52 -15.91
N GLY A 125 4.02 -16.68 -14.63
CA GLY A 125 4.23 -17.96 -13.99
C GLY A 125 5.69 -18.39 -14.04
N PRO A 126 6.09 -19.40 -13.24
CA PRO A 126 7.48 -19.87 -13.19
C PRO A 126 7.98 -20.29 -14.58
N GLY A 127 8.97 -19.58 -15.12
CA GLY A 127 9.53 -19.83 -16.45
C GLY A 127 8.61 -19.47 -17.62
N ALA A 128 7.69 -18.51 -17.43
CA ALA A 128 6.63 -18.16 -18.38
C ALA A 128 5.71 -19.34 -18.71
N SER A 129 5.23 -20.04 -17.67
CA SER A 129 4.35 -21.20 -17.80
C SER A 129 2.95 -20.86 -18.30
N THR A 130 2.54 -19.59 -18.26
CA THR A 130 1.20 -19.13 -18.63
C THR A 130 1.28 -17.93 -19.57
N ALA A 131 0.54 -17.98 -20.66
CA ALA A 131 0.33 -16.87 -21.58
C ALA A 131 -1.10 -16.34 -21.46
N ARG A 132 -1.25 -15.02 -21.40
CA ARG A 132 -2.54 -14.32 -21.33
C ARG A 132 -2.60 -13.21 -22.34
N TYR A 133 -3.73 -13.09 -23.02
CA TYR A 133 -3.94 -12.04 -24.01
C TYR A 133 -5.06 -11.11 -23.55
N PHE A 134 -4.76 -9.83 -23.45
CA PHE A 134 -5.64 -8.79 -22.93
C PHE A 134 -5.97 -7.77 -24.02
N SER A 135 -7.18 -7.22 -23.97
CA SER A 135 -7.48 -5.97 -24.67
C SER A 135 -6.79 -4.81 -23.95
N LEU A 136 -6.06 -3.97 -24.70
CA LEU A 136 -5.34 -2.83 -24.13
C LEU A 136 -6.28 -1.74 -23.60
N SER A 137 -7.44 -1.54 -24.23
CA SER A 137 -8.39 -0.49 -23.85
C SER A 137 -9.28 -0.87 -22.66
N THR A 138 -9.65 -2.14 -22.53
CA THR A 138 -10.59 -2.58 -21.47
C THR A 138 -9.93 -3.35 -20.33
N GLY A 139 -8.73 -3.91 -20.53
CA GLY A 139 -8.08 -4.80 -19.57
C GLY A 139 -8.77 -6.15 -19.39
N HIS A 140 -9.68 -6.52 -20.30
CA HIS A 140 -10.33 -7.83 -20.32
C HIS A 140 -9.40 -8.89 -20.91
N ILE A 141 -9.33 -10.05 -20.25
CA ILE A 141 -8.66 -11.24 -20.79
C ILE A 141 -9.50 -11.77 -21.94
N GLN A 142 -8.92 -11.82 -23.14
CA GLN A 142 -9.51 -12.46 -24.31
C GLN A 142 -9.34 -13.98 -24.22
N TRP A 143 -8.14 -14.45 -23.87
CA TRP A 143 -7.86 -15.85 -23.57
C TRP A 143 -6.66 -16.02 -22.62
N GLU A 144 -6.62 -17.17 -21.96
CA GLU A 144 -5.52 -17.62 -21.10
C GLU A 144 -5.13 -19.06 -21.46
N ARG A 145 -3.82 -19.33 -21.53
CA ARG A 145 -3.28 -20.64 -21.90
C ARG A 145 -2.12 -21.05 -21.00
N SER A 146 -2.23 -22.23 -20.39
CA SER A 146 -1.10 -22.92 -19.74
C SER A 146 -0.19 -23.51 -20.82
N LEU A 147 1.07 -23.07 -20.85
CA LEU A 147 2.12 -23.56 -21.75
C LEU A 147 2.87 -24.76 -21.17
N LEU A 148 2.92 -24.86 -19.84
CA LEU A 148 3.57 -25.93 -19.08
C LEU A 148 2.59 -26.51 -18.03
N PRO A 149 2.74 -27.77 -17.60
CA PRO A 149 2.02 -28.29 -16.43
C PRO A 149 2.53 -27.60 -15.15
N ASN A 150 1.61 -27.15 -14.28
CA ASN A 150 1.87 -26.33 -13.07
C ASN A 150 2.91 -26.87 -12.05
N ILE A 151 3.46 -28.07 -12.25
CA ILE A 151 4.38 -28.75 -11.32
C ILE A 151 5.84 -28.70 -11.81
N GLN A 152 6.13 -28.25 -13.04
CA GLN A 152 7.46 -28.36 -13.66
C GLN A 152 8.22 -27.04 -13.84
N GLY A 153 7.57 -25.88 -13.68
CA GLY A 153 8.23 -24.59 -13.90
C GLY A 153 9.32 -24.33 -12.84
N ARG A 154 10.58 -24.20 -13.26
CA ARG A 154 11.69 -23.79 -12.39
C ARG A 154 11.84 -22.27 -12.42
N LEU A 155 11.97 -21.67 -11.23
CA LEU A 155 12.36 -20.26 -11.12
C LEU A 155 13.83 -20.12 -11.52
N THR A 156 14.10 -19.52 -12.68
CA THR A 156 15.43 -19.07 -13.07
C THR A 156 15.75 -17.75 -12.37
N THR A 157 17.03 -17.46 -12.16
CA THR A 157 17.48 -16.12 -11.72
C THR A 157 18.37 -15.56 -12.82
N PRO A 158 17.94 -14.52 -13.56
CA PRO A 158 16.66 -13.83 -13.44
C PRO A 158 15.45 -14.62 -13.98
N VAL A 159 14.24 -14.23 -13.58
CA VAL A 159 12.97 -14.97 -13.83
C VAL A 159 12.59 -15.04 -15.32
N TRP A 160 13.06 -14.08 -16.13
CA TRP A 160 12.80 -13.99 -17.56
C TRP A 160 13.84 -14.68 -18.46
N LEU A 161 14.93 -15.20 -17.89
CA LEU A 161 15.98 -15.82 -18.70
C LEU A 161 15.41 -17.05 -19.44
N GLY A 162 15.56 -17.07 -20.76
CA GLY A 162 14.99 -18.11 -21.61
C GLY A 162 13.49 -17.95 -21.87
N THR A 163 13.01 -16.71 -21.87
CA THR A 163 11.66 -16.34 -22.29
C THR A 163 11.73 -15.24 -23.35
N ASP A 164 10.97 -15.39 -24.43
CA ASP A 164 10.90 -14.44 -25.55
C ASP A 164 9.64 -14.75 -26.38
N LEU A 165 9.21 -13.83 -27.23
CA LEU A 165 8.12 -14.11 -28.18
C LEU A 165 8.18 -13.28 -29.45
N ALA A 166 7.45 -13.76 -30.46
CA ALA A 166 7.29 -13.07 -31.72
C ALA A 166 5.86 -13.25 -32.25
N PHE A 167 5.25 -12.14 -32.65
CA PHE A 167 3.99 -12.13 -33.37
C PHE A 167 4.21 -12.50 -34.83
N VAL A 168 3.20 -13.12 -35.42
CA VAL A 168 3.20 -13.61 -36.80
C VAL A 168 1.94 -13.12 -37.46
N GLU A 169 2.11 -12.19 -38.39
CA GLU A 169 1.03 -11.65 -39.21
C GLU A 169 0.46 -12.74 -40.14
N PRO A 170 -0.84 -12.68 -40.47
CA PRO A 170 -1.42 -13.54 -41.50
C PRO A 170 -0.81 -13.24 -42.88
N GLN A 171 -0.55 -14.28 -43.67
CA GLN A 171 -0.04 -14.10 -45.03
C GLN A 171 -1.14 -13.62 -45.98
N GLU A 172 -0.79 -12.83 -47.00
CA GLU A 172 -1.74 -12.36 -48.02
C GLU A 172 -2.49 -13.55 -48.65
N GLY A 173 -3.81 -13.64 -48.40
CA GLY A 173 -4.68 -14.70 -48.92
C GLY A 173 -5.04 -15.83 -47.94
N GLU A 174 -4.48 -15.85 -46.73
CA GLU A 174 -4.96 -16.73 -45.64
C GLU A 174 -6.08 -16.05 -44.84
N GLU A 175 -7.26 -16.67 -44.77
CA GLU A 175 -8.30 -16.29 -43.80
C GLU A 175 -7.90 -16.80 -42.41
N GLY A 176 -7.33 -15.92 -41.59
CA GLY A 176 -6.96 -16.24 -40.22
C GLY A 176 -6.42 -15.05 -39.44
N ASP A 177 -6.77 -14.98 -38.16
CA ASP A 177 -6.33 -13.96 -37.22
C ASP A 177 -4.96 -14.35 -36.62
N GLY A 178 -3.88 -14.18 -37.40
CA GLY A 178 -2.47 -14.26 -36.97
C GLY A 178 -2.05 -15.45 -36.07
N SER A 179 -0.81 -15.42 -35.58
CA SER A 179 -0.34 -16.37 -34.56
C SER A 179 0.79 -15.78 -33.72
N VAL A 180 1.13 -16.42 -32.61
CA VAL A 180 2.25 -16.03 -31.76
C VAL A 180 3.13 -17.23 -31.48
N VAL A 181 4.45 -17.04 -31.53
CA VAL A 181 5.45 -18.04 -31.14
C VAL A 181 6.06 -17.61 -29.81
N ILE A 182 6.00 -18.48 -28.82
CA ILE A 182 6.42 -18.20 -27.44
C ILE A 182 7.54 -19.17 -27.04
N LEU A 183 8.63 -18.62 -26.51
CA LEU A 183 9.69 -19.34 -25.83
C LEU A 183 9.43 -19.35 -24.32
N SER A 184 9.42 -20.55 -23.74
CA SER A 184 9.18 -20.79 -22.30
C SER A 184 10.25 -21.70 -21.70
N GLU A 185 10.62 -21.43 -20.44
CA GLU A 185 11.60 -22.19 -19.63
C GLU A 185 12.97 -22.43 -20.32
N GLY A 186 13.33 -21.60 -21.30
CA GLY A 186 14.57 -21.74 -22.07
C GLY A 186 14.71 -23.07 -22.81
N LYS A 187 13.62 -23.81 -23.04
CA LYS A 187 13.66 -25.15 -23.66
C LYS A 187 12.49 -25.48 -24.58
N ARG A 188 11.35 -24.81 -24.39
CA ARG A 188 10.10 -25.12 -25.09
C ARG A 188 9.66 -23.94 -25.95
N VAL A 189 9.40 -24.21 -27.22
CA VAL A 189 8.84 -23.25 -28.18
C VAL A 189 7.44 -23.71 -28.54
N SER A 190 6.45 -22.81 -28.43
CA SER A 190 5.04 -23.10 -28.70
C SER A 190 4.44 -22.07 -29.63
N ARG A 191 3.69 -22.51 -30.64
CA ARG A 191 2.92 -21.63 -31.53
C ARG A 191 1.44 -21.69 -31.17
N LEU A 192 0.85 -20.53 -30.90
CA LEU A 192 -0.57 -20.36 -30.57
C LEU A 192 -1.27 -19.50 -31.62
N ARG A 193 -2.56 -19.75 -31.86
CA ARG A 193 -3.43 -18.84 -32.61
C ARG A 193 -3.77 -17.62 -31.75
N LEU A 194 -3.80 -16.43 -32.34
CA LEU A 194 -4.05 -15.18 -31.60
C LEU A 194 -5.51 -14.99 -31.16
N VAL A 195 -6.49 -15.56 -31.85
CA VAL A 195 -7.93 -15.40 -31.52
C VAL A 195 -8.32 -16.02 -30.19
N ASP A 196 -7.91 -17.27 -30.00
CA ASP A 196 -8.48 -18.17 -29.00
C ASP A 196 -7.39 -18.83 -28.13
N GLY A 197 -6.12 -18.51 -28.38
CA GLY A 197 -4.99 -19.15 -27.71
C GLY A 197 -4.86 -20.64 -28.05
N GLY A 198 -5.48 -21.10 -29.14
CA GLY A 198 -5.42 -22.49 -29.57
C GLY A 198 -3.99 -22.92 -29.89
N LEU A 199 -3.54 -24.01 -29.26
CA LEU A 199 -2.20 -24.56 -29.49
C LEU A 199 -2.12 -25.20 -30.88
N LEU A 200 -1.28 -24.64 -31.76
CA LEU A 200 -1.04 -25.18 -33.10
C LEU A 200 0.01 -26.29 -33.04
N TRP A 201 1.16 -26.00 -32.44
CA TRP A 201 2.20 -26.99 -32.16
C TRP A 201 3.06 -26.55 -30.98
N SER A 202 3.77 -27.49 -30.37
CA SER A 202 4.79 -27.21 -29.37
C SER A 202 5.93 -28.21 -29.49
N MET A 203 7.14 -27.73 -29.26
CA MET A 203 8.34 -28.55 -29.28
C MET A 203 9.21 -28.27 -28.06
N GLU A 204 9.88 -29.31 -27.58
CA GLU A 204 10.88 -29.20 -26.52
C GLU A 204 12.19 -29.77 -27.06
N SER A 205 13.26 -29.00 -26.92
CA SER A 205 14.53 -29.31 -27.57
C SER A 205 15.26 -30.43 -26.80
N PRO A 206 15.72 -31.51 -27.46
CA PRO A 206 16.54 -32.53 -26.82
C PRO A 206 17.81 -31.91 -26.22
N GLY A 207 18.08 -32.18 -24.93
CA GLY A 207 19.24 -31.63 -24.21
C GLY A 207 19.10 -30.18 -23.70
N ALA A 208 17.97 -29.52 -23.98
CA ALA A 208 17.69 -28.21 -23.39
C ALA A 208 17.34 -28.34 -21.90
N GLY A 209 17.94 -27.47 -21.06
CA GLY A 209 17.83 -27.51 -19.60
C GLY A 209 18.99 -28.19 -18.86
N SER A 210 19.93 -28.84 -19.57
CA SER A 210 21.17 -29.40 -18.99
C SER A 210 22.42 -28.67 -19.47
N THR A 211 22.67 -28.65 -20.78
CA THR A 211 23.83 -27.98 -21.38
C THR A 211 23.44 -26.90 -22.39
N ILE A 212 22.19 -26.90 -22.87
CA ILE A 212 21.68 -25.93 -23.85
C ILE A 212 20.51 -25.15 -23.23
N MET A 213 20.46 -23.84 -23.47
CA MET A 213 19.36 -22.96 -23.07
C MET A 213 18.99 -22.07 -24.26
N PHE A 214 17.74 -22.13 -24.69
CA PHE A 214 17.19 -21.17 -25.64
C PHE A 214 17.05 -19.82 -24.96
N LYS A 215 17.55 -18.77 -25.61
CA LYS A 215 17.62 -17.42 -25.07
C LYS A 215 16.56 -16.50 -25.66
N GLN A 216 16.50 -16.44 -26.99
CA GLN A 216 15.68 -15.51 -27.76
C GLN A 216 15.22 -16.15 -29.07
N LEU A 217 14.15 -15.65 -29.66
CA LEU A 217 13.67 -16.07 -30.96
C LEU A 217 13.29 -14.90 -31.87
N ILE A 218 13.18 -15.17 -33.16
CA ILE A 218 12.59 -14.27 -34.14
C ILE A 218 11.90 -15.09 -35.24
N VAL A 219 10.80 -14.57 -35.78
CA VAL A 219 10.09 -15.18 -36.91
C VAL A 219 10.39 -14.39 -38.17
N SER A 220 10.75 -15.09 -39.25
CA SER A 220 11.07 -14.50 -40.55
C SER A 220 10.66 -15.47 -41.66
N GLY A 221 9.84 -15.00 -42.61
CA GLY A 221 9.33 -15.85 -43.70
C GLY A 221 8.58 -17.07 -43.17
N SER A 222 8.98 -18.27 -43.60
CA SER A 222 8.39 -19.53 -43.15
C SER A 222 9.14 -20.20 -41.99
N SER A 223 10.02 -19.46 -41.29
CA SER A 223 10.95 -20.01 -40.31
C SER A 223 10.91 -19.28 -38.96
N VAL A 224 11.10 -20.04 -37.88
CA VAL A 224 11.37 -19.53 -36.53
C VAL A 224 12.84 -19.76 -36.23
N HIS A 225 13.61 -18.69 -36.07
CA HIS A 225 15.02 -18.78 -35.70
C HIS A 225 15.18 -18.59 -34.20
N VAL A 226 15.89 -19.52 -33.55
CA VAL A 226 16.12 -19.54 -32.11
C VAL A 226 17.61 -19.40 -31.84
N LEU A 227 17.97 -18.45 -30.99
CA LEU A 227 19.32 -18.30 -30.45
C LEU A 227 19.42 -19.08 -29.14
N ALA A 228 20.43 -19.94 -29.04
CA ALA A 228 20.67 -20.79 -27.89
C ALA A 228 22.08 -20.59 -27.34
N LEU A 229 22.21 -20.75 -26.03
CA LEU A 229 23.48 -20.78 -25.30
C LEU A 229 23.84 -22.24 -25.02
N HIS A 230 25.08 -22.61 -25.29
CA HIS A 230 25.64 -23.90 -24.91
C HIS A 230 26.73 -23.70 -23.86
N TYR A 231 26.50 -24.28 -22.68
CA TYR A 231 27.38 -24.19 -21.52
C TYR A 231 28.39 -25.33 -21.53
N SER A 232 29.68 -24.98 -21.64
CA SER A 232 30.81 -25.90 -21.42
C SER A 232 31.56 -25.54 -20.14
N PHE A 233 32.47 -26.43 -19.68
CA PHE A 233 33.25 -26.21 -18.45
C PHE A 233 34.16 -24.96 -18.46
N ALA A 234 34.46 -24.37 -19.63
CA ALA A 234 35.40 -23.25 -19.76
C ALA A 234 34.86 -22.02 -20.51
N SER A 235 33.81 -22.15 -21.32
CA SER A 235 33.22 -21.04 -22.10
C SER A 235 31.77 -21.32 -22.52
N GLN A 236 31.02 -20.26 -22.85
CA GLN A 236 29.71 -20.37 -23.48
C GLN A 236 29.87 -20.19 -25.00
N SER A 237 29.28 -21.09 -25.79
CA SER A 237 29.20 -20.97 -27.25
C SER A 237 27.77 -20.72 -27.68
N LEU A 238 27.58 -19.96 -28.77
CA LEU A 238 26.26 -19.72 -29.34
C LEU A 238 25.89 -20.85 -30.32
N LEU A 239 24.67 -21.33 -30.18
CA LEU A 239 24.03 -22.27 -31.09
C LEU A 239 22.80 -21.62 -31.69
N THR A 240 22.40 -22.08 -32.86
CA THR A 240 21.18 -21.65 -33.53
C THR A 240 20.34 -22.87 -33.90
N SER A 241 19.03 -22.79 -33.72
CA SER A 241 18.08 -23.77 -34.25
C SER A 241 17.06 -23.02 -35.10
N THR A 242 16.70 -23.58 -36.24
CA THR A 242 15.72 -23.01 -37.15
C THR A 242 14.59 -24.00 -37.32
N LEU A 243 13.40 -23.61 -36.90
CA LEU A 243 12.18 -24.41 -36.98
C LEU A 243 11.34 -23.96 -38.16
N ASP A 244 10.57 -24.89 -38.73
CA ASP A 244 9.51 -24.53 -39.65
C ASP A 244 8.39 -23.80 -38.89
N LEU A 245 7.79 -22.77 -39.50
CA LEU A 245 6.72 -22.02 -38.83
C LEU A 245 5.42 -22.85 -38.75
N ALA A 246 5.10 -23.63 -39.79
CA ALA A 246 3.87 -24.41 -39.87
C ALA A 246 3.92 -25.69 -39.01
N THR A 247 5.10 -26.26 -38.77
CA THR A 247 5.29 -27.53 -38.06
C THR A 247 6.31 -27.44 -36.93
N SER A 248 6.29 -28.38 -35.99
CA SER A 248 7.30 -28.47 -34.92
C SER A 248 8.65 -29.04 -35.40
N ILE A 249 8.87 -29.16 -36.71
CA ILE A 249 10.02 -29.87 -37.27
C ILE A 249 11.16 -28.87 -37.50
N PRO A 250 12.38 -29.16 -36.98
CA PRO A 250 13.53 -28.33 -37.24
C PRO A 250 13.98 -28.44 -38.70
N LYS A 251 14.15 -27.30 -39.37
CA LYS A 251 14.83 -27.19 -40.68
C LYS A 251 16.34 -27.37 -40.52
N ALA A 252 16.90 -26.88 -39.41
CA ALA A 252 18.27 -27.14 -38.98
C ALA A 252 18.39 -27.05 -37.46
N ASP A 253 19.17 -27.95 -36.86
CA ASP A 253 19.38 -27.99 -35.41
C ASP A 253 20.83 -27.74 -35.02
N PHE A 254 20.99 -26.91 -34.00
CA PHE A 254 22.24 -26.61 -33.31
C PHE A 254 23.40 -26.20 -34.24
N GLY A 255 23.10 -25.35 -35.22
CA GLY A 255 24.12 -24.68 -36.02
C GLY A 255 25.08 -23.92 -35.13
N GLN A 256 26.35 -24.35 -35.10
CA GLN A 256 27.36 -23.76 -34.23
C GLN A 256 27.84 -22.42 -34.79
N VAL A 257 27.72 -21.37 -33.98
CA VAL A 257 28.34 -20.08 -34.27
C VAL A 257 29.74 -20.09 -33.66
N PRO A 258 30.80 -19.75 -34.42
CA PRO A 258 32.16 -19.68 -33.91
C PRO A 258 32.34 -18.44 -33.03
N SER A 259 31.76 -18.48 -31.84
CA SER A 259 31.66 -17.38 -30.88
C SER A 259 32.28 -17.75 -29.54
N ILE A 260 32.86 -16.76 -28.86
CA ILE A 260 33.23 -16.86 -27.45
C ILE A 260 32.38 -15.84 -26.70
N VAL A 261 31.46 -16.33 -25.87
CA VAL A 261 30.58 -15.50 -25.06
C VAL A 261 30.80 -15.85 -23.59
N HIS A 262 30.81 -14.83 -22.73
CA HIS A 262 31.00 -14.98 -21.30
C HIS A 262 29.69 -14.83 -20.52
N VAL A 263 28.80 -13.95 -21.00
CA VAL A 263 27.50 -13.69 -20.38
C VAL A 263 26.40 -13.63 -21.45
N PRO A 264 25.17 -14.08 -21.14
CA PRO A 264 24.06 -14.14 -22.10
C PRO A 264 23.82 -12.82 -22.85
N GLU A 265 23.96 -11.67 -22.20
CA GLU A 265 23.63 -10.34 -22.73
C GLU A 265 24.52 -9.93 -23.92
N GLN A 266 25.66 -10.57 -24.11
CA GLN A 266 26.60 -10.25 -25.19
C GLN A 266 26.10 -10.63 -26.59
N ALA A 267 25.06 -11.46 -26.70
CA ALA A 267 24.56 -11.98 -27.97
C ALA A 267 23.07 -11.71 -28.14
N VAL A 268 22.63 -11.31 -29.33
CA VAL A 268 21.22 -11.06 -29.66
C VAL A 268 20.88 -11.63 -31.03
N ILE A 269 19.60 -11.99 -31.22
CA ILE A 269 19.05 -12.35 -32.54
C ILE A 269 18.07 -11.27 -32.99
N ALA A 270 18.20 -10.84 -34.24
CA ALA A 270 17.44 -9.75 -34.83
C ALA A 270 17.10 -10.03 -36.30
N SER A 271 16.24 -9.20 -36.89
CA SER A 271 15.82 -9.34 -38.28
C SER A 271 16.99 -9.23 -39.25
N SER A 272 16.91 -9.96 -40.36
CA SER A 272 17.89 -9.90 -41.45
C SER A 272 17.38 -9.07 -42.62
N SER A 273 18.30 -8.55 -43.44
CA SER A 273 17.98 -7.98 -44.75
C SER A 273 17.64 -9.04 -45.80
N LYS A 274 18.02 -10.30 -45.57
CA LYS A 274 17.62 -11.43 -46.41
C LYS A 274 16.23 -11.92 -46.00
N ALA A 275 15.33 -12.03 -46.98
CA ALA A 275 14.00 -12.61 -46.79
C ALA A 275 14.10 -14.01 -46.16
N GLY A 276 13.27 -14.28 -45.14
CA GLY A 276 13.23 -15.56 -44.44
C GLY A 276 14.45 -15.87 -43.56
N GLY A 277 15.43 -14.96 -43.45
CA GLY A 277 16.63 -15.14 -42.62
C GLY A 277 16.60 -14.35 -41.32
N ALA A 278 17.56 -14.64 -40.45
CA ALA A 278 17.82 -13.91 -39.21
C ALA A 278 19.31 -13.51 -39.10
N THR A 279 19.61 -12.49 -38.30
CA THR A 279 20.99 -12.11 -37.99
C THR A 279 21.25 -12.32 -36.51
N VAL A 280 22.29 -13.09 -36.19
CA VAL A 280 22.82 -13.18 -34.82
C VAL A 280 23.99 -12.22 -34.71
N ALA A 281 23.94 -11.33 -33.73
CA ALA A 281 25.02 -10.40 -33.40
C ALA A 281 25.57 -10.72 -32.02
N TRP A 282 26.90 -10.74 -31.86
CA TRP A 282 27.54 -10.90 -30.55
C TRP A 282 28.78 -10.04 -30.40
N THR A 283 29.12 -9.67 -29.17
CA THR A 283 30.38 -8.97 -28.89
C THR A 283 31.52 -9.93 -28.57
N GLU A 284 32.65 -9.77 -29.24
CA GLU A 284 33.84 -10.60 -29.05
C GLU A 284 35.10 -9.75 -29.26
N HIS A 285 36.08 -9.85 -28.35
CA HIS A 285 37.34 -9.08 -28.41
C HIS A 285 37.15 -7.56 -28.64
N GLY A 286 36.05 -6.99 -28.13
CA GLY A 286 35.71 -5.58 -28.29
C GLY A 286 35.11 -5.20 -29.65
N ARG A 287 34.73 -6.16 -30.50
CA ARG A 287 34.02 -5.92 -31.76
C ARG A 287 32.63 -6.54 -31.71
N ILE A 288 31.68 -5.98 -32.46
CA ILE A 288 30.40 -6.65 -32.73
C ILE A 288 30.57 -7.49 -33.99
N ARG A 289 30.42 -8.80 -33.85
CA ARG A 289 30.41 -9.77 -34.93
C ARG A 289 28.97 -10.15 -35.25
N THR A 290 28.74 -10.51 -36.51
CA THR A 290 27.45 -10.94 -37.00
C THR A 290 27.58 -12.20 -37.83
N VAL A 291 26.54 -13.01 -37.79
CA VAL A 291 26.34 -14.13 -38.72
C VAL A 291 24.90 -14.06 -39.22
N THR A 292 24.71 -14.29 -40.51
CA THR A 292 23.38 -14.41 -41.10
C THR A 292 22.99 -15.88 -41.13
N ILE A 293 21.79 -16.18 -40.63
CA ILE A 293 21.13 -17.48 -40.72
C ILE A 293 20.20 -17.41 -41.93
N GLU A 294 20.37 -18.34 -42.87
CA GLU A 294 19.46 -18.47 -44.01
C GLU A 294 18.15 -19.14 -43.59
N GLU A 295 17.11 -19.05 -44.42
CA GLU A 295 15.80 -19.66 -44.10
C GLU A 295 15.87 -21.19 -43.90
N SER A 296 16.84 -21.84 -44.56
CA SER A 296 17.19 -23.25 -44.40
C SER A 296 17.85 -23.58 -43.06
N GLY A 297 18.24 -22.57 -42.27
CA GLY A 297 18.99 -22.70 -41.03
C GLY A 297 20.50 -22.83 -41.19
N VAL A 298 21.03 -22.71 -42.41
CA VAL A 298 22.48 -22.68 -42.65
C VAL A 298 23.10 -21.41 -42.07
N VAL A 299 24.13 -21.60 -41.25
CA VAL A 299 24.91 -20.51 -40.64
C VAL A 299 25.94 -19.99 -41.64
N GLY A 300 25.85 -18.70 -41.99
CA GLY A 300 26.77 -18.05 -42.90
C GLY A 300 28.17 -17.80 -42.32
N ALA A 301 29.00 -17.07 -43.07
CA ALA A 301 30.32 -16.65 -42.60
C ALA A 301 30.21 -15.53 -41.56
N THR A 302 31.07 -15.58 -40.54
CA THR A 302 31.20 -14.52 -39.53
C THR A 302 31.78 -13.25 -40.14
N LYS A 303 31.15 -12.11 -39.86
CA LYS A 303 31.58 -10.78 -40.31
C LYS A 303 31.66 -9.82 -39.14
N ASP A 304 32.62 -8.90 -39.16
CA ASP A 304 32.58 -7.74 -38.27
C ASP A 304 31.46 -6.80 -38.76
N LEU A 305 30.56 -6.37 -37.87
CA LEU A 305 29.43 -5.49 -38.22
C LEU A 305 29.94 -4.18 -38.83
N LEU A 306 31.00 -3.61 -38.23
CA LEU A 306 31.66 -2.39 -38.67
C LEU A 306 33.15 -2.71 -38.89
N PRO A 307 33.57 -3.08 -40.11
CA PRO A 307 34.95 -3.49 -40.38
C PRO A 307 35.93 -2.30 -40.31
N GLY A 308 37.08 -2.47 -39.64
CA GLY A 308 38.17 -1.47 -39.58
C GLY A 308 38.81 -1.28 -38.19
N LYS A 309 39.62 -0.22 -38.02
CA LYS A 309 40.12 0.26 -36.71
C LYS A 309 39.03 1.09 -36.00
N GLY A 310 37.87 0.47 -35.79
CA GLY A 310 36.71 1.10 -35.16
C GLY A 310 36.80 1.17 -33.63
N LYS A 311 35.78 1.79 -33.04
CA LYS A 311 35.56 1.85 -31.58
C LYS A 311 35.35 0.44 -31.01
N LYS A 312 35.66 0.26 -29.73
CA LYS A 312 35.49 -1.02 -29.04
C LYS A 312 34.16 -1.08 -28.30
N TYR A 313 33.47 -2.22 -28.37
CA TYR A 313 32.17 -2.46 -27.75
C TYR A 313 32.26 -3.37 -26.53
N ARG A 314 31.48 -3.04 -25.50
CA ARG A 314 31.26 -3.86 -24.30
C ARG A 314 30.17 -4.90 -24.52
N GLY A 315 29.08 -4.51 -25.19
CA GLY A 315 27.88 -5.31 -25.35
C GLY A 315 26.87 -4.66 -26.29
N MET A 316 25.72 -5.31 -26.45
CA MET A 316 24.55 -4.74 -27.11
C MET A 316 23.39 -4.69 -26.13
N GLN A 317 22.51 -3.71 -26.30
CA GLN A 317 21.29 -3.54 -25.51
C GLN A 317 20.09 -3.59 -26.45
N ASP A 318 19.12 -4.42 -26.11
CA ASP A 318 17.81 -4.44 -26.76
C ASP A 318 16.93 -3.33 -26.16
N VAL A 319 16.32 -2.54 -27.04
CA VAL A 319 15.36 -1.47 -26.70
C VAL A 319 13.98 -1.76 -27.29
N GLY A 320 13.68 -3.02 -27.60
CA GLY A 320 12.41 -3.46 -28.18
C GLY A 320 12.35 -3.42 -29.70
N LEU A 321 13.47 -3.20 -30.39
CA LEU A 321 13.52 -2.99 -31.85
C LEU A 321 14.25 -4.12 -32.64
N ARG A 322 14.50 -5.28 -32.01
CA ARG A 322 15.12 -6.45 -32.67
C ARG A 322 14.37 -6.90 -33.92
N GLY A 323 13.03 -6.81 -33.91
CA GLY A 323 12.16 -7.12 -35.05
C GLY A 323 12.38 -6.22 -36.27
N LYS A 324 13.00 -5.05 -36.10
CA LYS A 324 13.39 -4.14 -37.18
C LYS A 324 14.89 -4.19 -37.51
N GLY A 325 15.64 -5.08 -36.83
CA GLY A 325 17.09 -5.16 -37.00
C GLY A 325 17.88 -4.07 -36.30
N ILE A 326 17.26 -3.33 -35.35
CA ILE A 326 17.89 -2.21 -34.67
C ILE A 326 18.26 -2.60 -33.22
N VAL A 327 19.49 -2.31 -32.82
CA VAL A 327 20.00 -2.53 -31.47
C VAL A 327 20.92 -1.39 -31.03
N LEU A 328 21.10 -1.19 -29.72
CA LEU A 328 22.08 -0.24 -29.20
C LEU A 328 23.42 -0.92 -28.96
N GLY A 329 24.46 -0.48 -29.66
CA GLY A 329 25.84 -0.85 -29.39
C GLY A 329 26.40 -0.06 -28.22
N ARG A 330 26.69 -0.72 -27.09
CA ARG A 330 27.31 -0.10 -25.91
C ARG A 330 28.83 -0.22 -26.03
N ARG A 331 29.53 0.91 -26.10
CA ARG A 331 30.99 1.01 -26.21
C ARG A 331 31.68 0.70 -24.87
N LEU A 332 32.97 0.37 -24.92
CA LEU A 332 33.78 0.12 -23.71
C LEU A 332 33.94 1.36 -22.82
N ASP A 333 33.86 2.55 -23.40
CA ASP A 333 33.89 3.84 -22.70
C ASP A 333 32.49 4.35 -22.33
N GLY A 334 31.46 3.50 -22.40
CA GLY A 334 30.08 3.85 -22.04
C GLY A 334 29.25 4.50 -23.14
N GLY A 335 29.86 4.88 -24.25
CA GLY A 335 29.16 5.48 -25.40
C GLY A 335 28.09 4.56 -26.01
N ALA A 336 27.08 5.13 -26.64
CA ALA A 336 26.00 4.39 -27.29
C ALA A 336 25.85 4.78 -28.76
N GLU A 337 25.77 3.77 -29.61
CA GLU A 337 25.52 3.93 -31.05
C GLU A 337 24.29 3.11 -31.45
N VAL A 338 23.46 3.68 -32.32
CA VAL A 338 22.31 3.00 -32.90
C VAL A 338 22.82 2.20 -34.09
N LEU A 339 22.64 0.88 -34.03
CA LEU A 339 23.18 -0.05 -35.01
C LEU A 339 22.05 -0.78 -35.72
N ASP A 340 22.16 -0.84 -37.04
CA ASP A 340 21.31 -1.67 -37.90
C ASP A 340 22.07 -2.96 -38.23
N VAL A 341 21.79 -4.00 -37.44
CA VAL A 341 22.42 -5.32 -37.59
C VAL A 341 21.87 -6.07 -38.81
N SER A 342 20.71 -5.68 -39.33
CA SER A 342 20.13 -6.29 -40.53
C SER A 342 20.89 -5.88 -41.80
N ARG A 343 21.29 -4.60 -41.88
CA ARG A 343 22.02 -4.02 -43.02
C ARG A 343 23.51 -3.88 -42.79
N GLY A 344 23.99 -4.12 -41.57
CA GLY A 344 25.42 -4.05 -41.25
C GLY A 344 25.96 -2.62 -41.23
N ARG A 345 25.21 -1.67 -40.68
CA ARG A 345 25.59 -0.24 -40.67
C ARG A 345 25.35 0.44 -39.31
N LYS A 346 26.09 1.52 -39.05
CA LYS A 346 25.76 2.48 -38.01
C LYS A 346 24.64 3.39 -38.54
N VAL A 347 23.56 3.56 -37.77
CA VAL A 347 22.49 4.52 -38.07
C VAL A 347 22.91 5.91 -37.61
N GLU A 348 23.16 6.06 -36.30
CA GLU A 348 23.59 7.32 -35.70
C GLU A 348 24.26 7.07 -34.33
N GLU A 349 24.91 8.08 -33.75
CA GLU A 349 25.49 8.04 -32.40
C GLU A 349 24.86 9.06 -31.46
N PHE A 350 24.63 8.67 -30.21
CA PHE A 350 24.27 9.65 -29.18
C PHE A 350 25.51 10.46 -28.80
N GLU A 351 25.48 11.76 -29.12
CA GLU A 351 26.58 12.66 -28.81
C GLU A 351 26.85 12.75 -27.31
N LEU A 352 28.13 12.75 -26.92
CA LEU A 352 28.55 12.79 -25.51
C LEU A 352 27.95 11.63 -24.69
N SER A 353 27.81 10.45 -25.29
CA SER A 353 27.32 9.24 -24.61
C SER A 353 28.34 8.48 -23.79
N ALA A 354 29.63 8.78 -23.96
CA ALA A 354 30.69 8.19 -23.14
C ALA A 354 30.51 8.53 -21.65
N ASP A 355 30.94 7.60 -20.79
CA ASP A 355 30.93 7.74 -19.34
C ASP A 355 31.76 8.98 -18.96
N SER A 356 31.20 9.82 -18.10
CA SER A 356 31.84 11.04 -17.63
C SER A 356 31.41 11.32 -16.19
N PRO A 357 32.31 11.81 -15.31
CA PRO A 357 31.95 12.22 -13.97
C PRO A 357 30.97 13.42 -13.93
N GLU A 358 30.79 14.11 -15.06
CA GLU A 358 29.90 15.28 -15.19
C GLU A 358 28.43 14.91 -15.45
N ARG A 359 28.12 13.61 -15.61
CA ARG A 359 26.77 13.11 -15.90
C ARG A 359 26.45 11.81 -15.20
N SER A 360 25.16 11.56 -14.94
CA SER A 360 24.70 10.25 -14.49
C SER A 360 24.83 9.19 -15.60
N PRO A 361 24.74 7.90 -15.26
CA PRO A 361 24.49 6.86 -16.26
C PRO A 361 23.30 7.23 -17.14
N SER A 362 23.43 6.92 -18.44
CA SER A 362 22.41 7.23 -19.44
C SER A 362 21.40 6.08 -19.53
N VAL A 363 20.14 6.47 -19.54
CA VAL A 363 18.98 5.60 -19.75
C VAL A 363 18.58 5.66 -21.20
N TYR A 364 18.25 4.51 -21.80
CA TYR A 364 17.87 4.42 -23.21
C TYR A 364 16.51 3.74 -23.36
N SER A 365 15.72 4.22 -24.30
CA SER A 365 14.42 3.65 -24.68
C SER A 365 14.14 3.90 -26.15
N ALA A 366 13.13 3.22 -26.68
CA ALA A 366 12.66 3.47 -28.03
C ALA A 366 11.14 3.27 -28.13
N ALA A 367 10.55 3.87 -29.16
CA ALA A 367 9.18 3.67 -29.58
C ALA A 367 9.12 3.49 -31.10
N GLU A 368 8.21 2.63 -31.56
CA GLU A 368 7.90 2.46 -32.96
C GLU A 368 6.86 3.51 -33.39
N THR A 369 7.07 4.14 -34.54
CA THR A 369 6.10 5.03 -35.18
C THR A 369 5.44 4.32 -36.37
N SER A 370 4.47 4.94 -37.04
CA SER A 370 3.76 4.34 -38.18
C SER A 370 4.67 3.84 -39.31
N SER A 371 5.83 4.45 -39.50
CA SER A 371 6.76 4.14 -40.59
C SER A 371 8.22 4.03 -40.15
N GLY A 372 8.51 4.35 -38.90
CA GLY A 372 9.86 4.61 -38.43
C GLY A 372 10.05 4.29 -36.96
N ILE A 373 11.07 4.89 -36.35
CA ILE A 373 11.41 4.67 -34.95
C ILE A 373 11.87 5.97 -34.30
N ILE A 374 11.62 6.09 -33.00
CA ILE A 374 12.17 7.13 -32.14
C ILE A 374 13.01 6.42 -31.09
N LEU A 375 14.29 6.78 -30.98
CA LEU A 375 15.15 6.38 -29.86
C LEU A 375 15.41 7.58 -28.96
N ASN A 376 15.44 7.34 -27.66
CA ASN A 376 15.62 8.36 -26.66
C ASN A 376 16.76 7.97 -25.71
N ARG A 377 17.54 8.97 -25.33
CA ARG A 377 18.56 8.89 -24.29
C ARG A 377 18.31 9.98 -23.26
N VAL A 378 18.21 9.60 -21.99
CA VAL A 378 18.03 10.53 -20.87
C VAL A 378 19.15 10.36 -19.85
N TYR A 379 19.67 11.48 -19.35
CA TYR A 379 20.63 11.50 -18.25
C TYR A 379 20.54 12.81 -17.44
N TRP A 380 21.11 12.82 -16.24
CA TRP A 380 21.25 14.01 -15.43
C TRP A 380 22.63 14.65 -15.63
N SER A 381 22.69 15.96 -15.89
CA SER A 381 23.93 16.73 -15.97
C SER A 381 24.26 17.34 -14.61
N PHE A 382 25.39 16.95 -14.00
CA PHE A 382 25.83 17.50 -12.71
C PHE A 382 26.32 18.95 -12.84
N ASN A 383 26.93 19.31 -13.97
CA ASN A 383 27.46 20.66 -14.19
C ASN A 383 26.35 21.69 -14.40
N MET A 384 25.27 21.31 -15.09
CA MET A 384 24.15 22.20 -15.39
C MET A 384 23.01 22.11 -14.38
N GLY A 385 22.93 21.02 -13.61
CA GLY A 385 21.83 20.78 -12.67
C GLY A 385 20.48 20.58 -13.38
N VAL A 386 20.47 19.96 -14.56
CA VAL A 386 19.26 19.69 -15.36
C VAL A 386 19.27 18.26 -15.92
N GLY A 387 18.08 17.74 -16.18
CA GLY A 387 17.90 16.54 -17.00
C GLY A 387 18.09 16.88 -18.47
N VAL A 388 18.68 15.97 -19.23
CA VAL A 388 18.92 16.12 -20.67
C VAL A 388 18.31 14.93 -21.39
N ALA A 389 17.48 15.21 -22.39
CA ALA A 389 16.94 14.22 -23.33
C ALA A 389 17.54 14.46 -24.72
N GLN A 390 18.06 13.39 -25.32
CA GLN A 390 18.53 13.36 -26.71
C GLN A 390 17.68 12.36 -27.49
N ILE A 391 17.17 12.78 -28.64
CA ILE A 391 16.26 12.02 -29.48
C ILE A 391 16.90 11.78 -30.83
N ILE A 392 16.79 10.54 -31.31
CA ILE A 392 17.15 10.12 -32.66
C ILE A 392 15.86 9.63 -33.31
N HIS A 393 15.33 10.40 -34.24
CA HIS A 393 14.13 10.07 -34.99
C HIS A 393 14.51 9.62 -36.40
N VAL A 394 14.08 8.41 -36.76
CA VAL A 394 14.20 7.85 -38.11
C VAL A 394 12.79 7.71 -38.65
N ALA A 395 12.36 8.65 -39.50
CA ALA A 395 10.98 8.72 -39.99
C ALA A 395 10.58 7.51 -40.86
N ASP A 396 11.56 6.98 -41.61
CA ASP A 396 11.41 5.77 -42.42
C ASP A 396 12.69 4.94 -42.35
N LEU A 397 12.57 3.69 -41.93
CA LEU A 397 13.67 2.73 -41.86
C LEU A 397 14.26 2.39 -43.24
N SER A 398 13.53 2.61 -44.33
CA SER A 398 14.04 2.48 -45.69
C SER A 398 15.04 3.59 -46.05
N SER A 399 14.89 4.77 -45.42
CA SER A 399 15.74 5.93 -45.64
C SER A 399 17.07 5.85 -44.86
N THR A 400 17.98 6.75 -45.22
CA THR A 400 19.19 7.10 -44.45
C THR A 400 18.99 8.37 -43.62
N ASP A 401 17.86 9.06 -43.77
CA ASP A 401 17.61 10.33 -43.11
C ASP A 401 17.35 10.11 -41.61
N VAL A 402 18.14 10.79 -40.80
CA VAL A 402 18.05 10.76 -39.34
C VAL A 402 17.93 12.19 -38.86
N VAL A 403 16.94 12.45 -38.01
CA VAL A 403 16.76 13.73 -37.34
C VAL A 403 17.17 13.56 -35.89
N THR A 404 18.17 14.33 -35.45
CA THR A 404 18.58 14.40 -34.06
C THR A 404 18.02 15.66 -33.41
N SER A 405 17.41 15.51 -32.24
CA SER A 405 16.88 16.63 -31.45
C SER A 405 17.18 16.40 -29.98
N GLY A 406 16.95 17.43 -29.15
CA GLY A 406 17.23 17.33 -27.73
C GLY A 406 16.67 18.50 -26.96
N PHE A 407 16.37 18.27 -25.69
CA PHE A 407 15.91 19.30 -24.78
C PHE A 407 16.39 19.04 -23.35
N THR A 408 16.42 20.11 -22.56
CA THR A 408 16.71 20.04 -21.13
C THR A 408 15.44 20.25 -20.32
N PHE A 409 15.37 19.63 -19.16
CA PHE A 409 14.23 19.76 -18.27
C PHE A 409 14.66 19.86 -16.80
N ASN A 410 13.85 20.56 -16.00
CA ASN A 410 14.08 20.65 -14.56
C ASN A 410 13.66 19.35 -13.89
N PHE A 411 14.51 18.83 -13.01
CA PHE A 411 14.21 17.60 -12.26
C PHE A 411 14.82 17.68 -10.86
N ASP A 412 13.99 17.47 -9.84
CA ASP A 412 14.42 17.48 -8.44
C ASP A 412 14.92 16.09 -8.04
N THR A 413 16.23 15.90 -8.16
CA THR A 413 16.92 14.66 -7.76
C THR A 413 16.85 14.39 -6.26
N VAL A 414 16.69 15.45 -5.44
CA VAL A 414 16.60 15.31 -3.99
C VAL A 414 15.25 14.74 -3.58
N SER A 415 14.16 15.18 -4.22
CA SER A 415 12.79 14.71 -3.91
C SER A 415 12.41 13.41 -4.62
N HIS A 416 12.91 13.18 -5.84
CA HIS A 416 12.49 12.07 -6.70
C HIS A 416 13.60 11.05 -7.01
N GLY A 417 14.80 11.21 -6.44
CA GLY A 417 15.90 10.27 -6.63
C GLY A 417 16.52 10.37 -8.02
N VAL A 418 17.11 9.27 -8.51
CA VAL A 418 17.76 9.19 -9.82
C VAL A 418 16.82 8.63 -10.89
N LEU A 419 17.11 8.94 -12.14
CA LEU A 419 16.38 8.46 -13.31
C LEU A 419 16.76 7.00 -13.59
N LEU A 420 15.77 6.10 -13.62
CA LEU A 420 16.00 4.67 -13.92
C LEU A 420 15.52 4.28 -15.31
N HIS A 421 14.39 4.85 -15.75
CA HIS A 421 13.83 4.62 -17.09
C HIS A 421 13.13 5.88 -17.60
N ALA A 422 13.02 6.02 -18.93
CA ALA A 422 12.28 7.10 -19.57
C ALA A 422 11.55 6.57 -20.80
N ALA A 423 10.28 6.22 -20.69
CA ALA A 423 9.47 5.80 -21.83
C ALA A 423 9.23 7.01 -22.75
N VAL A 424 9.49 6.85 -24.05
CA VAL A 424 9.33 7.92 -25.05
C VAL A 424 8.02 7.73 -25.80
N SER A 425 7.27 8.81 -26.02
CA SER A 425 6.05 8.77 -26.81
C SER A 425 6.35 8.47 -28.28
N PRO A 426 5.48 7.70 -28.97
CA PRO A 426 5.60 7.49 -30.41
C PRO A 426 5.16 8.71 -31.23
N SER A 427 4.49 9.70 -30.61
CA SER A 427 4.16 10.97 -31.24
C SER A 427 5.19 12.07 -30.92
N LEU A 428 5.31 13.04 -31.82
CA LEU A 428 6.13 14.23 -31.69
C LEU A 428 5.24 15.48 -31.75
N ASP A 429 5.58 16.50 -30.98
CA ASP A 429 4.90 17.80 -31.00
C ASP A 429 5.30 18.64 -32.24
N ASP A 430 4.72 19.84 -32.34
CA ASP A 430 5.02 20.81 -33.42
C ASP A 430 6.50 21.19 -33.50
N LYS A 431 7.26 21.00 -32.41
CA LYS A 431 8.70 21.27 -32.32
C LYS A 431 9.56 20.01 -32.55
N GLN A 432 8.95 18.91 -32.98
CA GLN A 432 9.61 17.62 -33.20
C GLN A 432 10.21 17.01 -31.92
N LEU A 433 9.54 17.21 -30.78
CA LEU A 433 9.95 16.68 -29.48
C LEU A 433 8.88 15.71 -28.93
N PRO A 434 9.30 14.56 -28.36
CA PRO A 434 8.38 13.62 -27.74
C PRO A 434 8.05 14.01 -26.29
N THR A 435 6.96 13.46 -25.79
CA THR A 435 6.67 13.37 -24.36
C THR A 435 7.46 12.21 -23.75
N LEU A 436 7.98 12.41 -22.53
CA LEU A 436 8.69 11.39 -21.77
C LEU A 436 7.93 11.02 -20.52
N VAL A 437 7.88 9.74 -20.18
CA VAL A 437 7.40 9.24 -18.89
C VAL A 437 8.56 8.63 -18.12
N LEU A 438 9.01 9.35 -17.10
CA LEU A 438 10.18 9.02 -16.29
C LEU A 438 9.78 8.10 -15.14
N ALA A 439 10.55 7.04 -14.92
CA ALA A 439 10.48 6.20 -13.72
C ALA A 439 11.76 6.40 -12.89
N THR A 440 11.61 6.66 -11.59
CA THR A 440 12.72 7.06 -10.72
C THR A 440 13.01 6.06 -9.60
N SER A 441 14.20 6.16 -8.99
CA SER A 441 14.63 5.30 -7.87
C SER A 441 13.81 5.48 -6.60
N SER A 442 13.22 6.66 -6.40
CA SER A 442 12.30 6.92 -5.30
C SER A 442 10.93 6.28 -5.50
N GLY A 443 10.66 5.69 -6.67
CA GLY A 443 9.34 5.18 -7.05
C GLY A 443 8.38 6.28 -7.50
N ALA A 444 8.87 7.43 -7.96
CA ALA A 444 8.04 8.42 -8.61
C ALA A 444 7.92 8.12 -10.12
N ILE A 445 6.74 8.38 -10.69
CA ILE A 445 6.51 8.37 -12.13
C ILE A 445 6.14 9.80 -12.54
N GLN A 446 6.82 10.34 -13.55
CA GLN A 446 6.63 11.73 -13.95
C GLN A 446 6.47 11.87 -15.46
N ARG A 447 5.47 12.64 -15.87
CA ARG A 447 5.36 13.09 -17.27
C ARG A 447 6.22 14.34 -17.46
N MET A 448 7.07 14.32 -18.48
CA MET A 448 7.93 15.43 -18.85
C MET A 448 7.75 15.77 -20.33
N GLN A 449 7.47 17.03 -20.62
CA GLN A 449 7.48 17.57 -21.98
C GLN A 449 8.15 18.94 -21.90
N LEU A 450 9.33 19.07 -22.53
CA LEU A 450 10.15 20.28 -22.42
C LEU A 450 10.43 20.67 -20.94
N ASP A 451 10.19 21.93 -20.58
CA ASP A 451 10.39 22.52 -19.26
C ASP A 451 9.14 22.44 -18.36
N THR A 452 8.01 21.98 -18.88
CA THR A 452 6.76 21.86 -18.15
C THR A 452 6.58 20.43 -17.61
N PRO A 453 6.72 20.19 -16.28
CA PRO A 453 6.34 18.93 -15.68
C PRO A 453 4.81 18.80 -15.78
N GLY A 454 4.33 17.66 -16.30
CA GLY A 454 2.89 17.41 -16.45
C GLY A 454 2.27 16.98 -15.12
N TRP A 455 2.48 15.73 -14.75
CA TRP A 455 1.99 15.14 -13.51
C TRP A 455 3.08 14.31 -12.83
N VAL A 456 2.92 14.10 -11.52
CA VAL A 456 3.78 13.25 -10.70
C VAL A 456 2.94 12.27 -9.91
N ARG A 457 3.25 10.98 -10.05
CA ARG A 457 2.67 9.91 -9.24
C ARG A 457 3.72 9.37 -8.27
N GLU A 458 3.38 9.38 -6.99
CA GLU A 458 4.24 8.89 -5.92
C GLU A 458 3.90 7.44 -5.57
N GLU A 459 4.45 6.49 -6.34
CA GLU A 459 4.21 5.06 -6.16
C GLU A 459 5.02 4.45 -4.99
N SER A 460 5.89 5.24 -4.35
CA SER A 460 6.52 4.88 -3.07
C SER A 460 5.49 4.66 -1.94
N LEU A 461 4.31 5.27 -2.05
CA LEU A 461 3.18 5.06 -1.13
C LEU A 461 2.60 3.63 -1.21
N ALA A 462 2.98 2.82 -2.20
CA ALA A 462 2.62 1.40 -2.26
C ALA A 462 3.51 0.52 -1.35
N ASP A 463 4.51 1.09 -0.66
CA ASP A 463 5.40 0.39 0.30
C ASP A 463 5.45 1.12 1.64
N VAL A 464 4.29 1.35 2.25
CA VAL A 464 4.18 1.96 3.58
C VAL A 464 4.68 0.99 4.66
N LYS A 465 5.59 1.46 5.52
CA LYS A 465 6.06 0.71 6.70
C LYS A 465 5.40 1.15 8.00
N ALA A 466 5.16 2.45 8.16
CA ALA A 466 4.60 2.97 9.39
C ALA A 466 3.68 4.17 9.14
N VAL A 467 2.62 4.25 9.95
CA VAL A 467 1.59 5.30 9.86
C VAL A 467 1.27 5.85 11.23
N ARG A 468 1.10 7.17 11.35
CA ARG A 468 0.60 7.84 12.56
C ARG A 468 -0.38 8.95 12.21
N PHE A 469 -1.48 9.01 12.94
CA PHE A 469 -2.35 10.17 12.96
C PHE A 469 -1.77 11.22 13.91
N VAL A 470 -1.80 12.48 13.48
CA VAL A 470 -1.39 13.63 14.28
C VAL A 470 -2.56 14.62 14.33
N ASP A 471 -2.95 14.99 15.54
CA ASP A 471 -4.00 15.97 15.77
C ASP A 471 -3.53 17.39 15.41
N LEU A 472 -4.45 18.19 14.88
CA LEU A 472 -4.22 19.60 14.57
C LEU A 472 -4.54 20.47 15.80
N SER A 473 -3.93 21.66 15.90
CA SER A 473 -4.17 22.63 16.98
C SER A 473 -5.32 23.60 16.66
N GLU A 474 -5.93 24.20 17.69
CA GLU A 474 -6.99 25.21 17.50
C GLU A 474 -6.41 26.56 17.02
N PRO A 475 -7.06 27.26 16.06
CA PRO A 475 -6.54 28.50 15.48
C PRO A 475 -6.45 29.69 16.46
N GLU A 476 -7.36 29.80 17.44
CA GLU A 476 -7.44 30.99 18.32
C GLU A 476 -6.72 30.83 19.67
N VAL A 477 -6.30 29.60 20.02
CA VAL A 477 -5.80 29.28 21.37
C VAL A 477 -4.29 29.51 21.51
N GLU A 478 -3.52 29.48 20.42
CA GLU A 478 -2.07 29.72 20.47
C GLU A 478 -1.71 31.16 20.85
N GLU A 479 -2.40 32.16 20.28
CA GLU A 479 -2.18 33.57 20.63
C GLU A 479 -2.86 33.97 21.95
N ALA A 480 -4.06 33.45 22.22
CA ALA A 480 -4.84 33.86 23.39
C ALA A 480 -4.34 33.23 24.70
N ARG A 481 -3.75 32.02 24.70
CA ARG A 481 -3.34 31.35 25.96
C ARG A 481 -2.21 32.05 26.70
N GLY A 482 -1.22 32.59 25.98
CA GLY A 482 -0.15 33.37 26.59
C GLY A 482 -0.70 34.61 27.31
N VAL A 483 -1.69 35.26 26.69
CA VAL A 483 -2.40 36.42 27.25
C VAL A 483 -3.31 36.01 28.42
N MET A 484 -3.98 34.85 28.34
CA MET A 484 -4.95 34.36 29.32
C MET A 484 -4.32 33.75 30.58
N ALA A 485 -3.11 33.18 30.49
CA ALA A 485 -2.45 32.52 31.62
C ALA A 485 -2.00 33.51 32.71
N GLU A 486 -1.72 34.76 32.33
CA GLU A 486 -1.32 35.85 33.23
C GLU A 486 -2.38 36.96 33.33
N GLU A 487 -3.58 36.77 32.76
CA GLU A 487 -4.63 37.79 32.69
C GLU A 487 -5.23 38.06 34.08
N SER A 488 -5.16 39.31 34.54
CA SER A 488 -5.88 39.74 35.75
C SER A 488 -7.40 39.73 35.52
N PHE A 489 -8.19 39.67 36.59
CA PHE A 489 -9.65 39.74 36.52
C PHE A 489 -10.15 40.92 35.66
N PHE A 490 -9.53 42.11 35.83
CA PHE A 490 -9.90 43.31 35.08
C PHE A 490 -9.53 43.21 33.59
N GLY A 491 -8.37 42.62 33.26
CA GLY A 491 -7.98 42.34 31.87
C GLY A 491 -9.02 41.46 31.18
N ARG A 492 -9.45 40.39 31.87
CA ARG A 492 -10.48 39.48 31.39
C ARG A 492 -11.82 40.18 31.17
N THR A 493 -12.25 41.04 32.10
CA THR A 493 -13.52 41.77 31.96
C THR A 493 -13.49 42.75 30.78
N ILE A 494 -12.38 43.46 30.58
CA ILE A 494 -12.21 44.36 29.42
C ILE A 494 -12.23 43.58 28.11
N ARG A 495 -11.52 42.44 28.03
CA ARG A 495 -11.55 41.57 26.85
C ARG A 495 -12.94 41.03 26.56
N GLN A 496 -13.67 40.61 27.58
CA GLN A 496 -15.06 40.15 27.44
C GLN A 496 -15.98 41.27 26.96
N LEU A 497 -15.85 42.49 27.52
CA LEU A 497 -16.60 43.67 27.07
C LEU A 497 -16.25 44.07 25.63
N ALA A 498 -14.97 43.96 25.24
CA ALA A 498 -14.54 44.20 23.86
C ALA A 498 -15.14 43.16 22.91
N ALA A 499 -15.19 41.88 23.30
CA ALA A 499 -15.83 40.82 22.52
C ALA A 499 -17.36 41.00 22.37
N PHE A 500 -18.02 41.73 23.28
CA PHE A 500 -19.44 42.07 23.15
C PHE A 500 -19.73 43.01 21.98
N VAL A 501 -18.75 43.76 21.48
CA VAL A 501 -18.90 44.61 20.29
C VAL A 501 -19.23 43.76 19.06
N ASP A 502 -18.69 42.55 18.97
CA ASP A 502 -18.94 41.61 17.87
C ASP A 502 -20.22 40.78 18.03
N LEU A 503 -20.98 40.95 19.13
CA LEU A 503 -22.20 40.18 19.42
C LEU A 503 -23.24 40.24 18.29
N PRO A 504 -23.52 41.39 17.64
CA PRO A 504 -24.49 41.42 16.54
C PRO A 504 -24.04 40.58 15.33
N ALA A 505 -22.76 40.67 14.97
CA ALA A 505 -22.18 39.86 13.89
C ALA A 505 -22.18 38.38 14.27
N TYR A 506 -21.88 38.05 15.53
CA TYR A 506 -21.98 36.70 16.06
C TYR A 506 -23.40 36.15 15.99
N LEU A 507 -24.43 36.92 16.39
CA LEU A 507 -25.84 36.52 16.32
C LEU A 507 -26.28 36.19 14.90
N ILE A 508 -25.89 37.02 13.92
CA ILE A 508 -26.17 36.76 12.50
C ILE A 508 -25.47 35.48 12.03
N ARG A 509 -24.19 35.30 12.37
CA ARG A 509 -23.43 34.08 12.04
C ARG A 509 -24.02 32.85 12.74
N PHE A 510 -24.49 32.98 13.97
CA PHE A 510 -25.13 31.92 14.74
C PHE A 510 -26.43 31.48 14.10
N VAL A 511 -27.32 32.41 13.74
CA VAL A 511 -28.58 32.08 13.04
C VAL A 511 -28.27 31.39 11.71
N LYS A 512 -27.34 31.96 10.91
CA LYS A 512 -26.91 31.36 9.64
C LYS A 512 -26.39 29.94 9.86
N ARG A 513 -25.43 29.75 10.78
CA ARG A 513 -24.85 28.44 11.15
C ARG A 513 -25.91 27.48 11.68
N PHE A 514 -26.84 27.92 12.51
CA PHE A 514 -27.90 27.04 13.03
C PHE A 514 -28.79 26.52 11.91
N THR A 515 -29.18 27.39 10.97
CA THR A 515 -30.02 27.01 9.83
C THR A 515 -29.29 26.25 8.72
N SER A 516 -27.98 26.47 8.54
CA SER A 516 -27.20 25.88 7.46
C SER A 516 -26.23 24.76 7.88
N ALA A 517 -25.95 24.58 9.17
CA ALA A 517 -25.02 23.54 9.64
C ALA A 517 -25.71 22.18 9.70
N SER A 518 -25.30 21.29 8.81
CA SER A 518 -25.55 19.85 8.85
C SER A 518 -24.29 19.11 9.32
N TYR A 519 -24.43 17.88 9.81
CA TYR A 519 -23.38 16.88 9.93
C TYR A 519 -22.55 16.80 8.63
N THR A 520 -23.20 16.73 7.46
CA THR A 520 -22.50 16.77 6.16
C THR A 520 -21.61 18.01 6.01
N SER A 521 -22.11 19.21 6.36
CA SER A 521 -21.33 20.45 6.29
C SER A 521 -20.17 20.51 7.29
N ALA A 522 -20.25 19.75 8.39
CA ALA A 522 -19.19 19.66 9.38
C ALA A 522 -18.07 18.68 8.98
N ILE A 523 -18.41 17.67 8.18
CA ILE A 523 -17.44 16.71 7.63
C ILE A 523 -16.72 17.27 6.41
N GLN A 524 -17.42 18.10 5.61
CA GLN A 524 -16.86 18.78 4.45
C GLN A 524 -15.81 19.79 4.92
N SER A 525 -14.54 19.36 4.82
CA SER A 525 -13.37 20.08 5.32
C SER A 525 -12.67 20.77 4.16
N THR A 526 -12.11 21.95 4.42
CA THR A 526 -11.19 22.60 3.49
C THR A 526 -9.89 21.80 3.46
N PRO A 527 -9.32 21.52 2.27
CA PRO A 527 -8.03 20.83 2.17
C PRO A 527 -6.95 21.50 3.03
N LEU A 528 -6.16 20.70 3.74
CA LEU A 528 -5.02 21.21 4.51
C LEU A 528 -3.96 21.78 3.57
N ASN A 529 -3.31 22.85 4.03
CA ASN A 529 -2.11 23.39 3.42
C ASN A 529 -1.10 23.69 4.53
N THR A 530 0.18 23.78 4.19
CA THR A 530 1.29 24.17 5.07
C THR A 530 1.03 25.44 5.89
N THR A 531 0.22 26.37 5.38
CA THR A 531 -0.17 27.61 6.07
C THR A 531 -1.47 27.51 6.88
N HIS A 532 -2.26 26.46 6.64
CA HIS A 532 -3.57 26.25 7.26
C HIS A 532 -3.66 24.84 7.83
N LEU A 533 -3.00 24.64 8.97
CA LEU A 533 -2.96 23.39 9.74
C LEU A 533 -3.74 23.52 11.03
N HIS A 534 -5.00 23.93 10.90
CA HIS A 534 -5.88 24.13 12.04
C HIS A 534 -6.92 23.03 12.14
N ARG A 535 -7.24 22.68 13.38
CA ARG A 535 -8.23 21.66 13.71
C ARG A 535 -9.63 22.12 13.35
N ASP A 536 -10.42 21.20 12.84
CA ASP A 536 -11.86 21.38 12.75
C ASP A 536 -12.54 21.26 14.13
N GLN A 537 -13.83 21.58 14.18
CA GLN A 537 -14.59 21.59 15.44
C GLN A 537 -14.71 20.19 16.07
N PHE A 538 -14.77 19.13 15.26
CA PHE A 538 -15.05 17.76 15.71
C PHE A 538 -13.82 16.83 15.62
N GLY A 539 -12.69 17.33 15.14
CA GLY A 539 -11.45 16.56 15.01
C GLY A 539 -11.54 15.47 13.93
N PHE A 540 -12.36 15.69 12.90
CA PHE A 540 -12.44 14.80 11.75
C PHE A 540 -11.27 14.97 10.79
N GLN A 541 -10.62 16.13 10.79
CA GLN A 541 -9.47 16.38 9.93
C GLN A 541 -8.19 16.31 10.77
N LYS A 542 -7.27 15.45 10.34
CA LYS A 542 -5.99 15.16 10.98
C LYS A 542 -4.90 15.12 9.94
N LEU A 543 -3.66 15.21 10.41
CA LEU A 543 -2.50 14.99 9.57
C LEU A 543 -2.10 13.51 9.63
N LEU A 544 -2.16 12.81 8.51
CA LEU A 544 -1.80 11.41 8.39
C LEU A 544 -0.35 11.30 7.94
N ILE A 545 0.54 10.95 8.86
CA ILE A 545 1.95 10.78 8.58
C ILE A 545 2.21 9.35 8.13
N VAL A 546 2.79 9.21 6.94
CA VAL A 546 3.08 7.94 6.28
C VAL A 546 4.57 7.87 5.98
N ALA A 547 5.26 6.85 6.50
CA ALA A 547 6.66 6.58 6.20
C ALA A 547 6.77 5.37 5.28
N THR A 548 7.41 5.55 4.13
CA THR A 548 7.67 4.47 3.16
C THR A 548 8.94 3.71 3.51
N GLY A 549 9.04 2.47 3.03
CA GLY A 549 10.21 1.62 3.27
C GLY A 549 11.51 2.29 2.84
N LYS A 550 11.52 2.99 1.72
CA LYS A 550 12.70 3.65 1.15
C LYS A 550 13.10 4.99 1.81
N GLY A 551 12.45 5.40 2.90
CA GLY A 551 12.83 6.62 3.60
C GLY A 551 12.24 7.91 3.02
N LYS A 552 11.10 7.83 2.32
CA LYS A 552 10.28 9.00 1.98
C LYS A 552 9.11 9.09 2.96
N ILE A 553 8.91 10.27 3.54
CA ILE A 553 7.88 10.52 4.55
C ILE A 553 6.90 11.53 3.97
N PHE A 554 5.63 11.20 4.07
CA PHE A 554 4.53 12.03 3.60
C PHE A 554 3.67 12.46 4.79
N ALA A 555 3.19 13.69 4.73
CA ALA A 555 2.02 14.11 5.49
C ALA A 555 0.86 14.26 4.53
N LEU A 556 -0.14 13.40 4.70
CA LEU A 556 -1.38 13.40 3.92
C LEU A 556 -2.49 14.07 4.73
N ASP A 557 -3.36 14.81 4.06
CA ASP A 557 -4.61 15.28 4.64
C ASP A 557 -5.56 14.09 4.82
N SER A 558 -6.00 13.81 6.05
CA SER A 558 -6.91 12.70 6.30
C SER A 558 -8.28 12.89 5.66
N ALA A 559 -8.66 14.10 5.24
CA ALA A 559 -9.96 14.37 4.63
C ALA A 559 -10.04 13.98 3.15
N ASN A 560 -8.94 14.10 2.39
CA ASN A 560 -8.93 13.90 0.93
C ASN A 560 -7.73 13.11 0.38
N GLY A 561 -6.75 12.75 1.22
CA GLY A 561 -5.55 12.01 0.82
C GLY A 561 -4.50 12.83 0.07
N GLY A 562 -4.69 14.15 -0.05
CA GLY A 562 -3.75 15.08 -0.67
C GLY A 562 -2.46 15.21 0.13
N THR A 563 -1.33 15.33 -0.55
CA THR A 563 -0.02 15.52 0.08
C THR A 563 0.13 16.96 0.55
N VAL A 564 0.26 17.18 1.85
CA VAL A 564 0.55 18.49 2.45
C VAL A 564 2.04 18.80 2.33
N TRP A 565 2.90 17.84 2.66
CA TRP A 565 4.34 17.89 2.44
C TRP A 565 4.92 16.49 2.28
N SER A 566 6.09 16.39 1.64
CA SER A 566 6.89 15.17 1.58
C SER A 566 8.37 15.46 1.80
N LYS A 567 9.08 14.57 2.50
CA LYS A 567 10.51 14.70 2.76
C LYS A 567 11.24 13.36 2.65
N ASN A 568 12.39 13.37 2.00
CA ASN A 568 13.33 12.25 2.00
C ASN A 568 14.29 12.39 3.20
N ILE A 569 14.55 11.27 3.88
CA ILE A 569 15.51 11.20 4.99
C ILE A 569 16.81 10.50 4.64
N GLY A 570 17.00 10.16 3.36
CA GLY A 570 18.23 9.62 2.81
C GLY A 570 18.21 9.57 1.29
N ILE A 571 19.34 9.16 0.72
CA ILE A 571 19.57 9.15 -0.73
C ILE A 571 19.03 7.84 -1.33
N THR A 572 18.46 7.95 -2.54
CA THR A 572 18.14 6.79 -3.38
C THR A 572 19.03 6.81 -4.62
N THR A 573 19.72 5.70 -4.87
CA THR A 573 20.57 5.49 -6.04
C THR A 573 19.95 4.43 -6.95
N GLU A 574 20.63 4.10 -8.05
CA GLU A 574 20.24 3.04 -8.98
C GLU A 574 20.14 1.67 -8.30
N THR A 575 20.96 1.43 -7.28
CA THR A 575 21.00 0.16 -6.53
C THR A 575 19.95 0.08 -5.42
N GLY A 576 19.23 1.18 -5.13
CA GLY A 576 18.19 1.22 -4.09
C GLY A 576 18.33 2.41 -3.14
N SER A 577 17.55 2.39 -2.05
CA SER A 577 17.64 3.40 -0.99
C SER A 577 18.73 3.02 0.02
N GLU A 578 19.48 4.00 0.50
CA GLU A 578 20.37 3.80 1.66
C GLU A 578 19.59 3.62 2.96
N ILE A 579 18.32 4.06 3.01
CA ILE A 579 17.46 4.02 4.20
C ILE A 579 16.38 2.96 4.04
N ASN A 580 16.25 2.13 5.07
CA ASN A 580 15.09 1.27 5.30
C ASN A 580 14.39 1.65 6.62
N VAL A 581 13.16 2.16 6.56
CA VAL A 581 12.41 2.58 7.75
C VAL A 581 11.92 1.36 8.54
N ASP A 582 12.19 1.36 9.85
CA ASP A 582 11.72 0.32 10.78
C ASP A 582 10.38 0.73 11.42
N LYS A 583 10.36 1.84 12.16
CA LYS A 583 9.20 2.28 12.96
C LYS A 583 9.09 3.80 13.10
N LEU A 584 7.89 4.27 13.39
CA LEU A 584 7.51 5.68 13.58
C LEU A 584 6.71 5.86 14.87
N TRP A 585 7.02 6.90 15.66
CA TRP A 585 6.29 7.27 16.87
C TRP A 585 5.98 8.76 16.92
N LEU A 586 4.83 9.10 17.53
CA LEU A 586 4.55 10.46 18.00
C LEU A 586 5.16 10.63 19.39
N VAL A 587 6.30 11.32 19.46
CA VAL A 587 7.06 11.51 20.71
C VAL A 587 6.62 12.75 21.48
N ARG A 588 5.99 13.71 20.80
CA ARG A 588 5.37 14.88 21.43
C ARG A 588 4.13 15.26 20.63
N ASP A 589 3.02 15.48 21.33
CA ASP A 589 1.77 15.96 20.76
C ASP A 589 1.79 17.48 20.52
N GLY A 590 0.74 17.96 19.86
CA GLY A 590 0.54 19.40 19.60
C GLY A 590 -0.08 20.15 20.78
N GLU A 591 -0.29 19.50 21.93
CA GLU A 591 -0.96 20.13 23.07
C GLU A 591 -0.13 21.28 23.65
N GLY A 592 -0.82 22.34 24.06
CA GLY A 592 -0.18 23.52 24.67
C GLY A 592 0.53 24.45 23.68
N GLY A 593 0.21 24.39 22.38
CA GLY A 593 0.77 25.28 21.35
C GLY A 593 2.21 24.93 20.94
N ARG A 594 2.64 23.70 21.22
CA ARG A 594 3.94 23.18 20.80
C ARG A 594 3.79 22.47 19.47
N ALA A 595 4.81 22.54 18.63
CA ALA A 595 4.81 21.76 17.39
C ALA A 595 4.91 20.25 17.71
N PRO A 596 4.02 19.41 17.16
CA PRO A 596 4.11 17.95 17.32
C PRO A 596 5.40 17.42 16.71
N LEU A 597 6.02 16.47 17.41
CA LEU A 597 7.30 15.90 17.04
C LEU A 597 7.19 14.38 16.87
N LEU A 598 7.73 13.90 15.76
CA LEU A 598 7.80 12.49 15.40
C LEU A 598 9.22 11.99 15.59
N ALA A 599 9.35 10.70 15.94
CA ALA A 599 10.61 9.99 15.89
C ALA A 599 10.54 8.85 14.87
N VAL A 600 11.51 8.82 13.96
CA VAL A 600 11.66 7.77 12.94
C VAL A 600 12.91 6.98 13.27
N LEU A 601 12.78 5.66 13.36
CA LEU A 601 13.91 4.74 13.45
C LEU A 601 14.08 4.05 12.10
N ALA A 602 15.31 4.03 11.60
CA ALA A 602 15.62 3.41 10.32
C ALA A 602 16.99 2.73 10.34
N VAL A 603 17.19 1.80 9.42
CA VAL A 603 18.48 1.18 9.14
C VAL A 603 19.09 1.87 7.93
N LYS A 604 20.29 2.42 8.12
CA LYS A 604 21.09 3.05 7.07
C LYS A 604 22.18 2.10 6.60
N THR A 605 22.20 1.80 5.31
CA THR A 605 23.15 0.91 4.64
C THR A 605 23.95 1.71 3.61
N VAL A 606 25.25 1.86 3.84
CA VAL A 606 26.18 2.53 2.93
C VAL A 606 27.35 1.59 2.64
N GLY A 607 27.43 1.08 1.41
CA GLY A 607 28.37 0.02 1.05
C GLY A 607 28.11 -1.24 1.88
N GLN A 608 29.10 -1.66 2.66
CA GLN A 608 28.96 -2.80 3.59
C GLN A 608 28.59 -2.38 5.02
N ASN A 609 28.56 -1.07 5.31
CA ASN A 609 28.28 -0.58 6.64
C ASN A 609 26.78 -0.48 6.86
N VAL A 610 26.28 -1.21 7.85
CA VAL A 610 24.88 -1.16 8.30
C VAL A 610 24.84 -0.51 9.66
N SER A 611 24.01 0.51 9.83
CA SER A 611 23.87 1.24 11.10
C SER A 611 22.41 1.59 11.39
N THR A 612 22.07 1.67 12.67
CA THR A 612 20.75 2.15 13.10
C THR A 612 20.80 3.66 13.31
N VAL A 613 19.90 4.39 12.65
CA VAL A 613 19.79 5.84 12.68
C VAL A 613 18.40 6.28 13.15
N ALA A 614 18.35 7.40 13.87
CA ALA A 614 17.10 7.99 14.32
C ALA A 614 16.98 9.47 13.93
N TYR A 615 15.74 9.87 13.64
CA TYR A 615 15.41 11.22 13.19
C TYR A 615 14.27 11.79 14.05
N HIS A 616 14.32 13.10 14.28
CA HIS A 616 13.19 13.85 14.81
C HIS A 616 12.62 14.76 13.74
N ILE A 617 11.30 14.70 13.53
CA ILE A 617 10.63 15.41 12.44
C ILE A 617 9.44 16.19 13.00
N ASN A 618 9.37 17.48 12.68
CA ASN A 618 8.18 18.29 12.97
C ASN A 618 7.03 17.80 12.08
N ALA A 619 5.93 17.34 12.68
CA ALA A 619 4.86 16.74 11.91
C ALA A 619 4.15 17.76 10.99
N TYR A 620 4.06 19.03 11.38
CA TYR A 620 3.37 20.06 10.60
C TYR A 620 4.18 20.56 9.42
N THR A 621 5.50 20.71 9.58
CA THR A 621 6.36 21.30 8.53
C THR A 621 7.22 20.30 7.78
N GLY A 622 7.37 19.07 8.29
CA GLY A 622 8.32 18.09 7.77
C GLY A 622 9.78 18.44 8.05
N ALA A 623 10.06 19.51 8.81
CA ALA A 623 11.42 19.89 9.16
C ALA A 623 12.09 18.81 10.03
N VAL A 624 13.24 18.32 9.60
CA VAL A 624 14.01 17.29 10.30
C VAL A 624 15.05 17.99 11.16
N SER A 625 15.09 17.66 12.45
CA SER A 625 16.07 18.19 13.39
C SER A 625 17.44 17.52 13.20
N GLY A 626 18.51 18.30 13.31
CA GLY A 626 19.89 17.82 13.29
C GLY A 626 20.70 18.38 12.14
N GLU A 627 21.85 17.76 11.89
CA GLU A 627 22.75 18.14 10.80
C GLU A 627 22.21 17.66 9.45
N VAL A 628 22.39 18.50 8.44
CA VAL A 628 22.10 18.20 7.05
C VAL A 628 23.42 18.01 6.31
N ASP A 629 23.41 17.13 5.32
CA ASP A 629 24.55 16.95 4.44
C ASP A 629 24.76 18.21 3.60
N GLY A 630 25.99 18.72 3.57
CA GLY A 630 26.32 20.00 2.92
C GLY A 630 26.19 19.98 1.39
N THR A 631 26.11 18.79 0.78
CA THR A 631 26.01 18.63 -0.68
C THR A 631 24.59 18.37 -1.15
N THR A 632 23.87 17.50 -0.46
CA THR A 632 22.52 17.06 -0.83
C THR A 632 21.42 17.82 -0.11
N GLY A 633 21.72 18.48 1.02
CA GLY A 633 20.74 19.12 1.88
C GLY A 633 19.80 18.15 2.59
N LEU A 634 20.08 16.84 2.52
CA LEU A 634 19.31 15.79 3.18
C LEU A 634 19.77 15.61 4.63
N PRO A 635 18.88 15.20 5.55
CA PRO A 635 19.24 14.99 6.95
C PRO A 635 20.15 13.77 7.11
N ILE A 636 21.22 13.91 7.88
CA ILE A 636 22.17 12.81 8.13
C ILE A 636 21.58 11.78 9.11
N GLY A 637 20.77 12.26 10.07
CA GLY A 637 20.22 11.45 11.15
C GLY A 637 21.24 11.20 12.27
N LYS A 638 20.75 10.81 13.45
CA LYS A 638 21.62 10.45 14.57
C LYS A 638 21.91 8.95 14.55
N VAL A 639 23.15 8.57 14.29
CA VAL A 639 23.60 7.17 14.41
C VAL A 639 23.57 6.76 15.88
N LEU A 640 22.92 5.62 16.17
CA LEU A 640 22.80 5.06 17.52
C LEU A 640 23.81 3.95 17.77
N PHE A 641 23.95 3.02 16.82
CA PHE A 641 24.88 1.88 16.86
C PHE A 641 25.00 1.19 15.49
N SER A 642 25.98 0.31 15.34
CA SER A 642 26.17 -0.52 14.14
C SER A 642 25.24 -1.75 14.15
N GLY A 643 24.73 -2.13 12.98
CA GLY A 643 23.76 -3.22 12.82
C GLY A 643 22.30 -2.78 12.97
N PRO A 644 21.34 -3.65 12.59
CA PRO A 644 19.90 -3.38 12.69
C PRO A 644 19.41 -3.44 14.15
N PRO A 645 18.33 -2.71 14.52
CA PRO A 645 17.77 -2.78 15.86
C PRO A 645 17.01 -4.11 16.05
N LYS A 646 17.02 -4.65 17.27
CA LYS A 646 16.15 -5.79 17.64
C LYS A 646 14.72 -5.35 17.90
N THR A 647 14.55 -4.25 18.62
CA THR A 647 13.26 -3.65 18.93
C THR A 647 13.46 -2.22 19.46
N ALA A 648 12.37 -1.47 19.59
CA ALA A 648 12.34 -0.15 20.19
C ALA A 648 10.96 0.18 20.76
N PHE A 649 10.93 1.00 21.81
CA PHE A 649 9.70 1.41 22.49
C PHE A 649 9.82 2.81 23.10
N LEU A 650 8.67 3.44 23.37
CA LEU A 650 8.60 4.74 24.04
C LEU A 650 8.76 4.57 25.55
N THR A 651 9.63 5.37 26.15
CA THR A 651 9.77 5.45 27.61
C THR A 651 8.82 6.52 28.19
N PRO A 652 8.50 6.47 29.50
CA PRO A 652 7.71 7.51 30.16
C PRO A 652 8.48 8.82 30.38
N PHE A 653 9.76 8.90 29.97
CA PHE A 653 10.60 10.05 30.24
C PHE A 653 10.59 11.07 29.10
N GLU A 654 10.52 12.35 29.45
CA GLU A 654 10.70 13.46 28.51
C GLU A 654 12.15 13.92 28.46
N ASN A 655 12.64 14.17 27.25
CA ASN A 655 13.99 14.65 27.04
C ASN A 655 14.19 16.08 27.59
N CYS A 656 15.38 16.30 28.15
CA CYS A 656 15.75 17.52 28.87
C CYS A 656 15.72 18.81 28.04
N GLY A 657 15.91 18.73 26.72
CA GLY A 657 15.90 19.89 25.82
C GLY A 657 14.69 19.91 24.92
N THR A 658 14.42 18.79 24.23
CA THR A 658 13.33 18.73 23.24
C THR A 658 11.94 18.53 23.85
N GLN A 659 11.86 18.12 25.13
CA GLN A 659 10.60 17.73 25.79
C GLN A 659 9.83 16.65 25.01
N ALA A 660 10.53 15.89 24.16
CA ALA A 660 9.99 14.75 23.47
C ALA A 660 10.16 13.50 24.34
N ARG A 661 9.18 12.58 24.31
CA ARG A 661 9.32 11.27 24.93
C ARG A 661 10.54 10.55 24.36
N VAL A 662 11.35 9.98 25.23
CA VAL A 662 12.59 9.31 24.86
C VAL A 662 12.28 7.89 24.39
N LEU A 663 12.86 7.50 23.26
CA LEU A 663 12.84 6.12 22.75
C LEU A 663 13.98 5.32 23.37
N ALA A 664 13.66 4.10 23.80
CA ALA A 664 14.65 3.06 24.08
C ALA A 664 14.79 2.17 22.83
N VAL A 665 16.02 2.00 22.35
CA VAL A 665 16.35 1.23 21.14
C VAL A 665 17.34 0.14 21.52
N ILE A 666 17.02 -1.10 21.18
CA ILE A 666 17.79 -2.28 21.57
C ILE A 666 18.65 -2.74 20.40
N ASN A 667 19.96 -2.84 20.64
CA ASN A 667 20.93 -3.23 19.64
C ASN A 667 21.02 -4.78 19.49
N PRO A 668 21.79 -5.30 18.51
CA PRO A 668 21.97 -6.74 18.33
C PRO A 668 22.52 -7.46 19.58
N GLU A 669 23.40 -6.82 20.36
CA GLU A 669 23.95 -7.33 21.62
C GLU A 669 23.01 -7.18 22.82
N THR A 670 21.74 -6.84 22.60
CA THR A 670 20.71 -6.62 23.64
C THR A 670 20.99 -5.48 24.61
N LYS A 671 21.86 -4.53 24.26
CA LYS A 671 22.07 -3.30 25.03
C LYS A 671 21.02 -2.25 24.66
N VAL A 672 20.62 -1.45 25.66
CA VAL A 672 19.62 -0.39 25.51
C VAL A 672 20.31 0.95 25.26
N HIS A 673 19.99 1.57 24.13
CA HIS A 673 20.35 2.92 23.77
C HIS A 673 19.13 3.84 23.93
N ILE A 674 19.35 5.12 24.24
CA ILE A 674 18.27 6.11 24.35
C ILE A 674 18.38 7.19 23.27
N PHE A 675 17.23 7.58 22.71
CA PHE A 675 17.15 8.66 21.73
C PHE A 675 15.94 9.56 21.99
N PRO A 676 16.10 10.89 22.06
CA PRO A 676 17.36 11.62 22.06
C PRO A 676 18.11 11.47 23.39
N PHE A 677 19.44 11.46 23.33
CA PHE A 677 20.30 11.29 24.51
C PHE A 677 20.13 12.44 25.51
N CYS A 678 19.95 12.11 26.80
CA CYS A 678 20.12 13.06 27.90
C CYS A 678 20.66 12.35 29.16
N LYS A 679 21.73 12.91 29.74
CA LYS A 679 22.36 12.38 30.96
C LYS A 679 21.41 12.32 32.17
N LYS A 680 20.52 13.31 32.35
CA LYS A 680 19.53 13.29 33.46
C LYS A 680 18.53 12.14 33.31
N ILE A 681 18.13 11.82 32.07
CA ILE A 681 17.22 10.71 31.80
C ILE A 681 17.93 9.38 31.99
N LEU A 682 19.21 9.29 31.64
CA LEU A 682 20.03 8.13 31.96
C LEU A 682 20.04 7.84 33.46
N THR A 683 20.23 8.85 34.31
CA THR A 683 20.17 8.68 35.78
C THR A 683 18.79 8.23 36.26
N LYS A 684 17.71 8.88 35.79
CA LYS A 684 16.33 8.50 36.17
C LYS A 684 15.97 7.08 35.71
N MET A 685 16.40 6.70 34.51
CA MET A 685 16.19 5.37 33.96
C MET A 685 16.97 4.31 34.75
N ALA A 686 18.18 4.64 35.24
CA ALA A 686 18.93 3.77 36.14
C ALA A 686 18.24 3.60 37.51
N GLU A 687 17.67 4.68 38.07
CA GLU A 687 16.91 4.64 39.33
C GLU A 687 15.60 3.84 39.23
N THR A 688 15.05 3.70 38.02
CA THR A 688 13.75 3.08 37.75
C THR A 688 13.88 1.85 36.84
N SER A 689 15.08 1.27 36.75
CA SER A 689 15.37 0.22 35.77
C SER A 689 14.56 -1.04 36.05
N ASP A 690 14.32 -1.33 37.33
CA ASP A 690 13.50 -2.43 37.86
C ASP A 690 12.01 -2.37 37.47
N LYS A 691 11.53 -1.24 36.92
CA LYS A 691 10.15 -1.06 36.46
C LYS A 691 10.03 -0.94 34.95
N LEU A 692 11.14 -1.12 34.22
CA LEU A 692 11.19 -1.07 32.77
C LEU A 692 11.43 -2.46 32.22
N PHE A 693 10.56 -2.88 31.32
CA PHE A 693 10.57 -4.21 30.72
C PHE A 693 10.51 -4.09 29.21
N PHE A 694 11.17 -5.00 28.53
CA PHE A 694 11.06 -5.12 27.08
C PHE A 694 11.24 -6.56 26.65
N THR A 695 10.62 -6.91 25.52
CA THR A 695 10.70 -8.25 24.96
C THR A 695 11.51 -8.24 23.68
N THR A 696 12.27 -9.32 23.46
CA THR A 696 12.94 -9.56 22.18
C THR A 696 12.62 -10.96 21.72
N GLN A 697 12.51 -11.12 20.40
CA GLN A 697 12.28 -12.40 19.76
C GLN A 697 13.55 -12.82 19.01
N THR A 698 13.98 -14.07 19.20
CA THR A 698 15.10 -14.67 18.49
C THR A 698 14.62 -15.91 17.74
N GLY A 699 14.95 -15.98 16.44
CA GLY A 699 14.71 -17.15 15.61
C GLY A 699 15.93 -18.06 15.61
N TYR A 700 15.71 -19.35 15.81
CA TYR A 700 16.70 -20.42 15.64
C TYR A 700 16.28 -21.32 14.47
N VAL A 701 17.21 -22.13 13.97
CA VAL A 701 16.95 -23.05 12.85
C VAL A 701 15.78 -24.01 13.14
N ASP A 702 15.61 -24.42 14.39
CA ASP A 702 14.60 -25.41 14.81
C ASP A 702 13.38 -24.82 15.56
N GLY A 703 13.28 -23.49 15.70
CA GLY A 703 12.17 -22.85 16.42
C GLY A 703 12.43 -21.39 16.78
N SER A 704 11.54 -20.82 17.56
CA SER A 704 11.63 -19.42 18.02
C SER A 704 11.72 -19.35 19.55
N LEU A 705 12.28 -18.26 20.06
CA LEU A 705 12.38 -17.98 21.49
C LEU A 705 11.96 -16.53 21.74
N LEU A 706 11.06 -16.34 22.71
CA LEU A 706 10.70 -15.03 23.22
C LEU A 706 11.37 -14.81 24.57
N GLN A 707 11.97 -13.66 24.78
CA GLN A 707 12.73 -13.35 26.00
C GLN A 707 12.34 -11.97 26.52
N GLY A 708 12.10 -11.88 27.83
CA GLY A 708 11.84 -10.62 28.53
C GLY A 708 13.04 -10.16 29.32
N TYR A 709 13.35 -8.88 29.22
CA TYR A 709 14.52 -8.26 29.81
C TYR A 709 14.15 -6.99 30.59
N THR A 710 15.02 -6.64 31.54
CA THR A 710 15.03 -5.34 32.20
C THR A 710 16.39 -4.65 31.98
N PRO A 711 16.43 -3.33 31.82
CA PRO A 711 17.69 -2.59 31.82
C PRO A 711 18.45 -2.78 33.16
N ALA A 712 19.76 -2.99 33.07
CA ALA A 712 20.67 -3.19 34.19
C ALA A 712 21.53 -1.92 34.43
N SER A 713 22.71 -2.06 35.03
CA SER A 713 23.62 -0.92 35.27
C SER A 713 24.07 -0.24 33.97
N SER A 714 24.19 1.09 34.02
CA SER A 714 24.78 1.88 32.93
C SER A 714 26.25 1.51 32.78
N SER A 715 26.65 1.14 31.56
CA SER A 715 28.06 1.03 31.20
C SER A 715 28.69 2.42 31.02
N ALA A 716 30.02 2.50 30.95
CA ALA A 716 30.77 3.75 30.77
C ALA A 716 30.38 4.53 29.48
N ASP A 717 29.78 3.85 28.50
CA ASP A 717 29.48 4.36 27.16
C ASP A 717 28.03 4.82 26.98
N SER A 718 27.35 5.29 28.03
CA SER A 718 25.99 5.88 27.90
C SER A 718 24.90 4.89 27.43
N THR A 719 25.10 3.59 27.66
CA THR A 719 24.17 2.50 27.31
C THR A 719 23.91 1.61 28.53
N PHE A 720 22.74 0.98 28.58
CA PHE A 720 22.41 0.00 29.62
C PHE A 720 22.65 -1.42 29.12
N ASN A 721 23.30 -2.23 29.95
CA ASN A 721 23.22 -3.68 29.79
C ASN A 721 21.80 -4.15 30.10
N SER A 722 21.48 -5.39 29.74
CA SER A 722 20.15 -5.95 29.96
C SER A 722 20.23 -7.26 30.73
N ASN A 723 19.37 -7.42 31.73
CA ASN A 723 19.23 -8.65 32.49
C ASN A 723 18.01 -9.41 31.98
N LEU A 724 18.20 -10.70 31.69
CA LEU A 724 17.11 -11.60 31.32
C LEU A 724 16.26 -11.91 32.57
N ILE A 725 14.94 -11.72 32.47
CA ILE A 725 13.99 -12.03 33.55
C ILE A 725 13.31 -13.37 33.30
N TRP A 726 12.80 -13.56 32.08
CA TRP A 726 12.05 -14.74 31.71
C TRP A 726 12.32 -15.10 30.25
N SER A 727 12.11 -16.37 29.92
CA SER A 727 12.19 -16.88 28.56
C SER A 727 11.06 -17.86 28.27
N HIS A 728 10.47 -17.73 27.10
CA HIS A 728 9.38 -18.57 26.62
C HIS A 728 9.83 -19.29 25.33
N PRO A 729 10.31 -20.54 25.44
CA PRO A 729 10.68 -21.34 24.27
C PRO A 729 9.42 -21.85 23.57
N PHE A 730 9.32 -21.64 22.26
CA PHE A 730 8.27 -22.24 21.45
C PHE A 730 8.60 -23.70 21.09
N HIS A 731 7.60 -24.47 20.68
CA HIS A 731 7.80 -25.87 20.30
C HIS A 731 8.73 -25.99 19.07
N LYS A 732 9.30 -27.18 18.87
CA LYS A 732 10.13 -27.44 17.68
C LYS A 732 9.31 -27.19 16.40
N ARG A 733 9.86 -26.41 15.46
CA ARG A 733 9.23 -25.96 14.21
C ARG A 733 8.06 -24.98 14.38
N GLU A 734 7.82 -24.50 15.60
CA GLU A 734 6.83 -23.45 15.82
C GLU A 734 7.43 -22.10 15.47
N THR A 735 6.80 -21.45 14.49
CA THR A 735 7.22 -20.15 13.96
C THR A 735 6.23 -19.07 14.38
N VAL A 736 6.73 -17.94 14.88
CA VAL A 736 5.90 -16.78 15.21
C VAL A 736 5.53 -16.05 13.93
N LEU A 737 4.23 -15.92 13.67
CA LEU A 737 3.67 -15.19 12.54
C LEU A 737 3.47 -13.69 12.86
N GLN A 738 3.01 -13.38 14.07
CA GLN A 738 2.69 -12.02 14.51
C GLN A 738 3.01 -11.87 16.00
N SER A 739 3.49 -10.67 16.39
CA SER A 739 3.78 -10.28 17.76
C SER A 739 3.43 -8.80 17.93
N GLU A 740 2.29 -8.52 18.58
CA GLU A 740 1.77 -7.16 18.74
C GLU A 740 1.47 -6.85 20.21
N PRO A 741 2.00 -5.76 20.77
CA PRO A 741 1.61 -5.29 22.10
C PRO A 741 0.18 -4.76 22.08
N VAL A 742 -0.58 -5.01 23.15
CA VAL A 742 -1.92 -4.46 23.31
C VAL A 742 -1.81 -2.95 23.62
N ILE A 743 -2.45 -2.13 22.79
CA ILE A 743 -2.49 -0.68 23.02
C ILE A 743 -3.51 -0.39 24.12
N PHE A 744 -3.03 0.12 25.25
CA PHE A 744 -3.88 0.49 26.39
C PHE A 744 -4.50 1.87 26.16
N GLU A 745 -5.74 1.90 25.68
CA GLU A 745 -6.53 3.12 25.48
C GLU A 745 -7.41 3.47 26.69
N ALA A 746 -8.13 4.59 26.61
CA ALA A 746 -9.14 4.94 27.59
C ALA A 746 -10.25 3.87 27.65
N VAL A 747 -10.59 3.43 28.86
CA VAL A 747 -11.63 2.43 29.11
C VAL A 747 -12.70 3.07 29.99
N ALA A 748 -13.92 3.20 29.47
CA ALA A 748 -15.01 3.84 30.21
C ALA A 748 -15.57 2.98 31.36
N SER A 749 -15.55 1.65 31.21
CA SER A 749 -16.06 0.72 32.21
C SER A 749 -15.09 -0.44 32.46
N PHE A 750 -14.66 -0.56 33.72
CA PHE A 750 -13.80 -1.64 34.22
C PHE A 750 -14.54 -2.95 34.47
N GLY A 751 -15.87 -2.92 34.48
CA GLY A 751 -16.69 -4.12 34.68
C GLY A 751 -17.89 -4.15 33.75
N ARG A 752 -18.47 -5.34 33.60
CA ARG A 752 -19.72 -5.59 32.87
C ARG A 752 -20.78 -6.05 33.86
N VAL A 753 -21.86 -5.30 33.97
CA VAL A 753 -23.01 -5.66 34.82
C VAL A 753 -23.83 -6.76 34.15
N LEU A 754 -24.14 -7.80 34.90
CA LEU A 754 -24.92 -8.95 34.46
C LEU A 754 -26.42 -8.78 34.73
N GLY A 755 -27.25 -9.65 34.16
CA GLY A 755 -28.70 -9.63 34.39
C GLY A 755 -29.11 -9.87 35.85
N ASP A 756 -28.27 -10.50 36.66
CA ASP A 756 -28.50 -10.64 38.12
C ASP A 756 -27.94 -9.47 38.94
N LYS A 757 -27.47 -8.40 38.28
CA LYS A 757 -26.81 -7.22 38.87
C LYS A 757 -25.43 -7.50 39.48
N SER A 758 -24.89 -8.71 39.32
CA SER A 758 -23.48 -8.97 39.60
C SER A 758 -22.60 -8.28 38.55
N THR A 759 -21.30 -8.16 38.82
CA THR A 759 -20.36 -7.49 37.91
C THR A 759 -19.20 -8.42 37.57
N LEU A 760 -18.97 -8.65 36.29
CA LEU A 760 -17.73 -9.25 35.80
C LEU A 760 -16.69 -8.15 35.61
N TYR A 761 -15.62 -8.16 36.41
CA TYR A 761 -14.52 -7.22 36.24
C TYR A 761 -13.62 -7.66 35.09
N LYS A 762 -13.37 -6.76 34.14
CA LYS A 762 -12.52 -7.02 32.98
C LYS A 762 -11.07 -7.20 33.46
N TYR A 763 -10.36 -8.16 32.90
CA TYR A 763 -8.91 -8.25 33.11
C TYR A 763 -8.20 -7.25 32.17
N LEU A 764 -7.65 -6.18 32.74
CA LEU A 764 -7.09 -5.05 32.00
C LEU A 764 -5.61 -4.86 32.35
N ASN A 765 -4.73 -5.45 31.56
CA ASN A 765 -3.29 -5.35 31.77
C ASN A 765 -2.64 -4.59 30.59
N PRO A 766 -1.95 -3.45 30.83
CA PRO A 766 -1.31 -2.67 29.78
C PRO A 766 -0.05 -3.33 29.19
N HIS A 767 0.42 -4.42 29.79
CA HIS A 767 1.65 -5.13 29.41
C HIS A 767 1.40 -6.41 28.61
N LEU A 768 0.19 -6.62 28.11
CA LEU A 768 -0.15 -7.81 27.33
C LEU A 768 0.47 -7.76 25.93
N LEU A 769 0.98 -8.91 25.50
CA LEU A 769 1.51 -9.18 24.17
C LEU A 769 0.70 -10.30 23.54
N VAL A 770 0.14 -10.04 22.35
CA VAL A 770 -0.59 -11.04 21.56
C VAL A 770 0.36 -11.64 20.54
N LEU A 771 0.43 -12.97 20.53
CA LEU A 771 1.28 -13.74 19.63
C LEU A 771 0.44 -14.75 18.88
N SER A 772 0.74 -14.95 17.60
CA SER A 772 0.20 -16.04 16.81
C SER A 772 1.34 -16.86 16.21
N THR A 773 1.25 -18.17 16.29
CA THR A 773 2.28 -19.09 15.79
C THR A 773 1.70 -20.14 14.85
N PHE A 774 2.56 -20.75 14.04
CA PHE A 774 2.20 -21.86 13.15
C PHE A 774 3.28 -22.94 13.14
N THR A 775 2.83 -24.20 13.13
CA THR A 775 3.67 -25.40 13.05
C THR A 775 3.18 -26.29 11.90
N PRO A 776 3.99 -26.55 10.86
CA PRO A 776 3.61 -27.42 9.74
C PRO A 776 3.61 -28.92 10.10
N LEU A 777 2.68 -29.71 9.52
CA LEU A 777 2.54 -31.15 9.81
C LEU A 777 3.66 -32.02 9.18
N GLU A 778 4.03 -31.77 7.92
CA GLU A 778 5.00 -32.58 7.14
C GLU A 778 6.41 -31.96 7.09
N LYS A 779 7.44 -32.80 6.88
CA LYS A 779 8.83 -32.36 6.62
C LYS A 779 9.07 -32.26 5.11
N GLY A 780 9.16 -31.07 4.55
CA GLY A 780 9.44 -30.87 3.12
C GLY A 780 9.07 -29.48 2.63
N LEU A 781 9.44 -29.16 1.38
CA LEU A 781 9.26 -27.85 0.72
C LEU A 781 7.88 -27.27 1.05
N ALA A 782 7.87 -26.03 1.59
CA ALA A 782 6.66 -25.30 1.95
C ALA A 782 5.64 -25.32 0.81
N SER A 783 4.63 -26.18 0.93
CA SER A 783 3.48 -26.17 0.04
C SER A 783 2.46 -25.24 0.69
N LYS A 784 2.07 -24.15 0.02
CA LYS A 784 1.08 -23.16 0.53
C LYS A 784 -0.29 -23.77 0.88
N THR A 785 -0.52 -25.05 0.58
CA THR A 785 -1.73 -25.82 0.92
C THR A 785 -1.54 -26.76 2.11
N ALA A 786 -0.35 -26.81 2.72
CA ALA A 786 -0.09 -27.68 3.86
C ALA A 786 -0.95 -27.25 5.07
N ALA A 787 -1.60 -28.24 5.68
CA ALA A 787 -2.25 -28.04 6.96
C ALA A 787 -1.22 -28.15 8.09
N GLY A 788 -1.49 -27.50 9.20
CA GLY A 788 -0.66 -27.53 10.39
C GLY A 788 -1.45 -27.15 11.63
N THR A 789 -0.72 -26.90 12.71
CA THR A 789 -1.27 -26.45 13.98
C THR A 789 -0.94 -24.98 14.18
N GLY A 790 -1.96 -24.15 14.37
CA GLY A 790 -1.79 -22.76 14.76
C GLY A 790 -2.00 -22.58 16.27
N ARG A 791 -1.32 -21.63 16.89
CA ARG A 791 -1.59 -21.25 18.30
C ARG A 791 -1.72 -19.75 18.45
N VAL A 792 -2.49 -19.32 19.43
CA VAL A 792 -2.60 -17.92 19.87
C VAL A 792 -2.22 -17.86 21.33
N TYR A 793 -1.35 -16.92 21.69
CA TYR A 793 -0.94 -16.65 23.05
C TYR A 793 -1.23 -15.20 23.43
N VAL A 794 -1.65 -14.99 24.68
CA VAL A 794 -1.63 -13.69 25.35
C VAL A 794 -0.68 -13.83 26.52
N ILE A 795 0.47 -13.18 26.43
CA ILE A 795 1.56 -13.26 27.41
C ILE A 795 1.74 -11.88 28.06
N ASP A 796 1.94 -11.84 29.37
CA ASP A 796 2.39 -10.62 30.04
C ASP A 796 3.88 -10.39 29.74
N SER A 797 4.19 -9.28 29.09
CA SER A 797 5.54 -8.92 28.66
C SER A 797 6.51 -8.62 29.81
N THR A 798 6.04 -8.39 31.03
CA THR A 798 6.87 -8.09 32.20
C THR A 798 7.41 -9.34 32.88
N ASN A 799 6.56 -10.36 33.10
CA ASN A 799 6.90 -11.56 33.88
C ASN A 799 6.91 -12.86 33.06
N GLY A 800 6.38 -12.85 31.84
CA GLY A 800 6.33 -14.01 30.94
C GLY A 800 5.13 -14.94 31.18
N ASP A 801 4.21 -14.57 32.06
CA ASP A 801 3.03 -15.38 32.37
C ASP A 801 2.11 -15.48 31.17
N GLN A 802 1.71 -16.71 30.86
CA GLN A 802 0.76 -17.01 29.81
C GLN A 802 -0.67 -16.84 30.35
N ILE A 803 -1.27 -15.69 30.07
CA ILE A 803 -2.63 -15.35 30.53
C ILE A 803 -3.69 -16.14 29.78
N TYR A 804 -3.50 -16.33 28.48
CA TYR A 804 -4.39 -17.13 27.63
C TYR A 804 -3.58 -17.83 26.56
N SER A 805 -3.97 -19.06 26.22
CA SER A 805 -3.44 -19.79 25.08
C SER A 805 -4.50 -20.69 24.48
N THR A 806 -4.49 -20.84 23.16
CA THR A 806 -5.31 -21.83 22.48
C THR A 806 -4.55 -22.49 21.34
N GLU A 807 -4.85 -23.76 21.11
CA GLU A 807 -4.30 -24.57 20.03
C GLU A 807 -5.39 -24.90 19.02
N ILE A 808 -5.08 -24.67 17.74
CA ILE A 808 -6.01 -24.77 16.63
C ILE A 808 -5.45 -25.79 15.64
N GLU A 809 -6.11 -26.94 15.55
CA GLU A 809 -5.76 -27.99 14.59
C GLU A 809 -6.31 -27.69 13.18
N GLY A 810 -5.58 -28.14 12.15
CA GLY A 810 -6.04 -28.08 10.76
C GLY A 810 -6.02 -26.66 10.16
N VAL A 811 -5.11 -25.81 10.64
CA VAL A 811 -4.88 -24.47 10.08
C VAL A 811 -4.17 -24.61 8.73
N VAL A 812 -4.66 -23.94 7.70
CA VAL A 812 -4.01 -23.91 6.38
C VAL A 812 -2.93 -22.82 6.37
N GLU A 813 -1.70 -23.17 5.99
CA GLU A 813 -0.53 -22.28 6.06
C GLU A 813 -0.77 -20.92 5.42
N ARG A 814 -1.35 -20.86 4.20
CA ARG A 814 -1.63 -19.59 3.51
C ARG A 814 -2.47 -18.59 4.31
N GLY A 815 -3.38 -19.09 5.14
CA GLY A 815 -4.28 -18.24 5.92
C GLY A 815 -3.63 -17.73 7.21
N GLY A 816 -2.70 -18.53 7.74
CA GLY A 816 -2.11 -18.34 9.06
C GLY A 816 -3.17 -18.22 10.17
N VAL A 817 -2.72 -17.74 11.32
CA VAL A 817 -3.59 -17.27 12.40
C VAL A 817 -3.33 -15.78 12.57
N LYS A 818 -4.40 -14.96 12.55
CA LYS A 818 -4.33 -13.51 12.75
C LYS A 818 -5.01 -13.18 14.06
N ALA A 819 -4.36 -12.43 14.95
CA ALA A 819 -4.91 -12.12 16.26
C ALA A 819 -4.78 -10.62 16.58
N GLN A 820 -5.83 -10.07 17.20
CA GLN A 820 -5.87 -8.68 17.64
C GLN A 820 -6.65 -8.59 18.95
N MET A 821 -6.23 -7.71 19.84
CA MET A 821 -6.87 -7.50 21.14
C MET A 821 -7.08 -6.02 21.42
N VAL A 822 -8.24 -5.69 21.98
CA VAL A 822 -8.58 -4.35 22.47
C VAL A 822 -9.19 -4.49 23.86
N GLU A 823 -8.72 -3.68 24.82
CA GLU A 823 -9.12 -3.82 26.23
C GLU A 823 -8.90 -5.25 26.75
N ASN A 824 -9.99 -5.96 27.07
CA ASN A 824 -10.01 -7.35 27.52
C ASN A 824 -10.53 -8.33 26.46
N TRP A 825 -10.76 -7.85 25.24
CA TRP A 825 -11.41 -8.59 24.17
C TRP A 825 -10.41 -8.95 23.07
N LEU A 826 -10.11 -10.24 22.96
CA LEU A 826 -9.26 -10.84 21.94
C LEU A 826 -10.15 -11.43 20.84
N VAL A 827 -9.80 -11.15 19.58
CA VAL A 827 -10.36 -11.84 18.42
C VAL A 827 -9.21 -12.44 17.63
N TYR A 828 -9.38 -13.66 17.14
CA TYR A 828 -8.45 -14.28 16.21
C TYR A 828 -9.17 -14.96 15.06
N ALA A 829 -8.57 -14.93 13.87
CA ALA A 829 -9.09 -15.51 12.64
C ALA A 829 -8.12 -16.54 12.08
N TRP A 830 -8.63 -17.63 11.54
CA TRP A 830 -7.81 -18.63 10.86
C TRP A 830 -8.56 -19.27 9.69
N LEU A 831 -7.80 -19.78 8.74
CA LEU A 831 -8.33 -20.61 7.67
C LEU A 831 -8.27 -22.08 8.08
N SER A 832 -9.42 -22.74 8.11
CA SER A 832 -9.53 -24.19 8.25
C SER A 832 -9.88 -24.86 6.92
N GLN A 833 -9.82 -26.19 6.85
CA GLN A 833 -10.27 -26.94 5.66
C GLN A 833 -11.74 -26.64 5.28
N SER A 834 -12.59 -26.31 6.27
CA SER A 834 -14.00 -25.99 6.05
C SER A 834 -14.26 -24.51 5.76
N GLY A 835 -13.22 -23.71 5.56
CA GLY A 835 -13.31 -22.26 5.36
C GLY A 835 -12.83 -21.44 6.57
N TRP A 836 -13.09 -20.14 6.53
CA TRP A 836 -12.62 -19.17 7.53
C TRP A 836 -13.43 -19.25 8.83
N LYS A 837 -12.72 -19.14 9.95
CA LYS A 837 -13.29 -19.16 11.30
C LYS A 837 -12.75 -18.00 12.13
N LEU A 838 -13.53 -17.62 13.13
CA LEU A 838 -13.24 -16.54 14.07
C LEU A 838 -13.39 -17.07 15.50
N GLY A 839 -12.40 -16.83 16.35
CA GLY A 839 -12.47 -17.02 17.78
C GLY A 839 -12.62 -15.67 18.46
N SER A 840 -13.55 -15.56 19.39
CA SER A 840 -13.76 -14.36 20.21
C SER A 840 -13.61 -14.75 21.67
N VAL A 841 -12.77 -14.03 22.40
CA VAL A 841 -12.41 -14.33 23.79
C VAL A 841 -12.47 -13.05 24.61
N GLU A 842 -13.18 -13.08 25.72
CA GLU A 842 -13.17 -12.01 26.70
C GLU A 842 -12.50 -12.50 27.99
N LEU A 843 -11.52 -11.74 28.47
CA LEU A 843 -10.77 -12.02 29.70
C LEU A 843 -11.37 -11.23 30.87
N TYR A 844 -11.67 -11.94 31.96
CA TYR A 844 -12.24 -11.36 33.18
C TYR A 844 -11.41 -11.76 34.40
N GLU A 845 -11.42 -10.94 35.43
CA GLU A 845 -10.86 -11.30 36.73
C GLU A 845 -11.76 -12.35 37.41
N ASN A 846 -11.18 -13.46 37.84
CA ASN A 846 -11.88 -14.50 38.57
C ASN A 846 -11.85 -14.20 40.07
N THR A 847 -12.66 -13.23 40.49
CA THR A 847 -12.72 -12.76 41.87
C THR A 847 -14.17 -12.56 42.32
N GLU A 848 -14.44 -12.87 43.59
CA GLU A 848 -15.70 -12.51 44.27
C GLU A 848 -15.67 -11.07 44.80
N GLY A 849 -14.49 -10.45 44.85
CA GLY A 849 -14.26 -9.09 45.33
C GLY A 849 -14.39 -8.03 44.23
N LYS A 850 -13.88 -6.83 44.52
CA LYS A 850 -13.74 -5.79 43.49
C LYS A 850 -12.53 -6.10 42.60
N GLY A 851 -12.65 -5.80 41.31
CA GLY A 851 -11.53 -5.91 40.38
C GLY A 851 -10.38 -4.98 40.76
N VAL A 852 -9.15 -5.41 40.47
CA VAL A 852 -7.92 -4.71 40.84
C VAL A 852 -7.12 -4.19 39.65
N THR A 853 -7.40 -4.68 38.44
CA THR A 853 -6.73 -4.21 37.22
C THR A 853 -7.39 -2.93 36.69
N PRO A 854 -6.63 -1.98 36.10
CA PRO A 854 -5.21 -2.03 35.73
C PRO A 854 -4.23 -1.58 36.83
N ALA A 855 -4.68 -1.35 38.07
CA ALA A 855 -3.83 -0.77 39.12
C ALA A 855 -2.87 -1.77 39.79
N ALA A 856 -3.16 -3.07 39.70
CA ALA A 856 -2.34 -4.13 40.27
C ALA A 856 -0.98 -4.29 39.55
N SER A 857 0.04 -4.73 40.29
CA SER A 857 1.34 -5.10 39.72
C SER A 857 1.23 -6.40 38.92
N SER A 858 1.86 -6.49 37.75
CA SER A 858 1.96 -7.74 36.99
C SER A 858 2.66 -8.88 37.75
N PHE A 859 3.48 -8.57 38.76
CA PHE A 859 4.13 -9.60 39.59
C PHE A 859 3.21 -10.16 40.69
N GLU A 860 2.04 -9.57 40.89
CA GLU A 860 0.99 -10.13 41.73
C GLU A 860 0.11 -11.03 40.89
N GLY A 861 0.18 -12.35 41.12
CA GLY A 861 -0.59 -13.32 40.36
C GLY A 861 -2.10 -13.03 40.40
N GLN A 862 -2.70 -12.80 39.23
CA GLN A 862 -4.13 -12.60 39.07
C GLN A 862 -4.78 -13.84 38.46
N ASN A 863 -5.90 -14.29 39.02
CA ASN A 863 -6.67 -15.38 38.45
C ASN A 863 -7.57 -14.85 37.33
N VAL A 864 -7.39 -15.36 36.11
CA VAL A 864 -8.10 -14.88 34.92
C VAL A 864 -9.08 -15.94 34.43
N LYS A 865 -10.31 -15.55 34.20
CA LYS A 865 -11.36 -16.34 33.58
C LYS A 865 -11.53 -15.89 32.13
N ALA A 866 -11.25 -16.80 31.19
CA ALA A 866 -11.57 -16.60 29.79
C ALA A 866 -12.99 -17.11 29.47
N ILE A 867 -13.74 -16.32 28.72
CA ILE A 867 -15.01 -16.75 28.11
C ILE A 867 -14.81 -16.68 26.59
N GLU A 868 -14.94 -17.81 25.91
CA GLU A 868 -14.63 -17.93 24.50
C GLU A 868 -15.76 -18.56 23.69
N GLN A 869 -15.85 -18.16 22.41
CA GLN A 869 -16.77 -18.73 21.44
C GLN A 869 -16.17 -18.66 20.05
N THR A 870 -16.45 -19.68 19.23
CA THR A 870 -16.01 -19.73 17.82
C THR A 870 -17.16 -19.43 16.87
N PHE A 871 -16.87 -18.81 15.74
CA PHE A 871 -17.81 -18.48 14.67
C PHE A 871 -17.23 -18.90 13.30
N ILE A 872 -18.10 -19.07 12.32
CA ILE A 872 -17.76 -19.29 10.92
C ILE A 872 -17.91 -17.97 10.17
N MET A 873 -16.87 -17.61 9.42
CA MET A 873 -16.86 -16.46 8.55
C MET A 873 -16.96 -16.92 7.09
N PRO A 874 -17.94 -16.44 6.31
CA PRO A 874 -18.12 -16.88 4.92
C PRO A 874 -17.13 -16.23 3.95
N THR A 875 -16.41 -15.18 4.35
CA THR A 875 -15.38 -14.50 3.56
C THR A 875 -14.02 -14.60 4.23
N GLU A 876 -12.96 -14.42 3.44
CA GLU A 876 -11.59 -14.33 3.96
C GLU A 876 -11.37 -13.14 4.89
N ILE A 877 -10.39 -13.27 5.80
CA ILE A 877 -9.90 -12.18 6.64
C ILE A 877 -8.39 -12.01 6.36
N ARG A 878 -8.05 -10.98 5.59
CA ARG A 878 -6.68 -10.62 5.24
C ARG A 878 -6.01 -9.72 6.27
N ALA A 879 -6.76 -8.81 6.85
CA ALA A 879 -6.32 -7.92 7.91
C ALA A 879 -7.50 -7.61 8.82
N MET A 880 -7.21 -7.30 10.08
CA MET A 880 -8.23 -6.93 11.06
C MET A 880 -7.67 -5.94 12.08
N SER A 881 -8.53 -5.09 12.61
CA SER A 881 -8.22 -4.10 13.66
C SER A 881 -9.51 -3.68 14.35
N PHE A 882 -9.42 -2.85 15.39
CA PHE A 882 -10.58 -2.34 16.11
C PHE A 882 -10.78 -0.84 15.90
N THR A 883 -12.03 -0.40 15.98
CA THR A 883 -12.35 1.03 16.06
C THR A 883 -11.93 1.60 17.41
N THR A 884 -11.45 2.84 17.43
CA THR A 884 -11.00 3.53 18.65
C THR A 884 -11.85 4.77 18.92
N SER A 885 -12.03 5.12 20.19
CA SER A 885 -12.83 6.28 20.63
C SER A 885 -12.13 7.00 21.77
N LYS A 886 -12.40 8.29 21.94
CA LYS A 886 -11.61 9.18 22.80
C LYS A 886 -11.66 8.79 24.28
N ALA A 887 -12.83 8.40 24.78
CA ALA A 887 -13.08 8.04 26.17
C ALA A 887 -13.38 6.54 26.36
N GLY A 888 -13.42 5.74 25.29
CA GLY A 888 -13.74 4.32 25.36
C GLY A 888 -15.20 4.02 25.75
N ILE A 889 -16.13 4.96 25.51
CA ILE A 889 -17.56 4.83 25.78
C ILE A 889 -18.27 4.16 24.60
N ALA A 890 -17.96 4.59 23.37
CA ALA A 890 -18.54 4.00 22.18
C ALA A 890 -18.18 2.51 22.07
N THR A 891 -19.13 1.70 21.59
CA THR A 891 -18.88 0.26 21.42
C THR A 891 -17.77 0.04 20.41
N LYS A 892 -16.87 -0.92 20.65
CA LYS A 892 -15.84 -1.29 19.67
C LYS A 892 -16.47 -2.14 18.54
N GLU A 893 -16.04 -1.95 17.29
CA GLU A 893 -16.29 -2.88 16.17
C GLU A 893 -14.97 -3.47 15.67
N LEU A 894 -15.02 -4.69 15.16
CA LEU A 894 -13.92 -5.30 14.43
C LEU A 894 -13.98 -4.85 12.97
N VAL A 895 -12.98 -4.11 12.50
CA VAL A 895 -12.84 -3.75 11.08
C VAL A 895 -11.95 -4.80 10.41
N TYR A 896 -12.31 -5.26 9.22
CA TYR A 896 -11.57 -6.30 8.50
C TYR A 896 -11.50 -6.05 7.00
N VAL A 897 -10.51 -6.65 6.35
CA VAL A 897 -10.35 -6.69 4.89
C VAL A 897 -10.66 -8.10 4.39
N ASN A 898 -11.53 -8.22 3.39
CA ASN A 898 -11.91 -9.51 2.80
C ASN A 898 -11.14 -9.87 1.51
N ASP A 899 -11.44 -11.03 0.95
CA ASP A 899 -10.88 -11.56 -0.31
C ASP A 899 -11.22 -10.71 -1.55
N ARG A 900 -12.35 -10.01 -1.52
CA ARG A 900 -12.82 -9.09 -2.56
C ARG A 900 -12.23 -7.68 -2.44
N ASN A 901 -11.16 -7.53 -1.64
CA ASN A 901 -10.53 -6.27 -1.26
C ASN A 901 -11.51 -5.19 -0.73
N GLN A 902 -12.59 -5.63 -0.08
CA GLN A 902 -13.52 -4.73 0.58
C GLN A 902 -13.17 -4.59 2.06
N ILE A 903 -13.46 -3.42 2.61
CA ILE A 903 -13.31 -3.14 4.04
C ILE A 903 -14.69 -3.20 4.67
N GLY A 904 -14.87 -4.10 5.63
CA GLY A 904 -16.12 -4.28 6.37
C GLY A 904 -15.94 -4.07 7.87
N SER A 905 -17.05 -3.89 8.58
CA SER A 905 -17.04 -3.91 10.05
C SER A 905 -18.02 -4.94 10.63
N ILE A 906 -17.64 -5.54 11.77
CA ILE A 906 -18.46 -6.49 12.53
C ILE A 906 -18.72 -5.87 13.91
N PRO A 907 -19.98 -5.58 14.24
CA PRO A 907 -20.35 -5.09 15.56
C PRO A 907 -19.97 -6.09 16.67
N ARG A 908 -19.42 -5.61 17.79
CA ARG A 908 -19.06 -6.44 18.96
C ARG A 908 -20.21 -7.34 19.41
N ARG A 909 -21.46 -6.89 19.34
CA ARG A 909 -22.64 -7.69 19.74
C ARG A 909 -22.77 -9.01 18.96
N LEU A 910 -22.29 -9.08 17.72
CA LEU A 910 -22.28 -10.32 16.94
C LEU A 910 -21.15 -11.26 17.37
N LEU A 911 -20.05 -10.72 17.88
CA LEU A 911 -18.88 -11.48 18.32
C LEU A 911 -18.82 -11.67 19.84
N ASP A 912 -19.90 -11.36 20.57
CA ASP A 912 -19.93 -11.54 22.03
C ASP A 912 -19.89 -13.05 22.35
N PRO A 913 -18.87 -13.54 23.09
CA PRO A 913 -18.74 -14.97 23.38
C PRO A 913 -19.79 -15.48 24.37
N ARG A 914 -20.53 -14.58 25.04
CA ARG A 914 -21.58 -14.92 26.01
C ARG A 914 -22.94 -15.15 25.38
N ARG A 915 -23.07 -15.07 24.04
CA ARG A 915 -24.35 -15.32 23.35
C ARG A 915 -24.90 -16.71 23.71
N PRO A 916 -26.14 -16.81 24.23
CA PRO A 916 -26.68 -18.09 24.71
C PRO A 916 -26.96 -19.05 23.56
N ILE A 917 -26.66 -20.33 23.77
CA ILE A 917 -27.03 -21.40 22.84
C ILE A 917 -28.52 -21.70 23.02
N GLY A 918 -29.33 -21.39 22.02
CA GLY A 918 -30.78 -21.57 22.06
C GLY A 918 -31.54 -20.31 22.50
N ALA A 919 -32.70 -20.50 23.14
CA ALA A 919 -33.55 -19.38 23.54
C ALA A 919 -32.95 -18.60 24.72
N PRO A 920 -32.87 -17.25 24.67
CA PRO A 920 -32.30 -16.45 25.74
C PRO A 920 -33.08 -16.58 27.05
N SER A 921 -32.36 -16.76 28.16
CA SER A 921 -32.93 -16.74 29.51
C SER A 921 -33.44 -15.34 29.90
N LYS A 922 -34.08 -15.19 31.06
CA LYS A 922 -34.50 -13.87 31.56
C LYS A 922 -33.31 -12.93 31.79
N MET A 923 -32.20 -13.47 32.32
CA MET A 923 -30.97 -12.72 32.55
C MET A 923 -30.32 -12.32 31.22
N ASP A 924 -30.28 -13.22 30.24
CA ASP A 924 -29.73 -12.91 28.91
C ASP A 924 -30.52 -11.80 28.22
N LYS A 925 -31.85 -11.80 28.38
CA LYS A 925 -32.73 -10.75 27.85
C LYS A 925 -32.51 -9.41 28.53
N GLU A 926 -32.24 -9.39 29.84
CA GLU A 926 -31.91 -8.18 30.58
C GLU A 926 -30.59 -7.57 30.10
N GLU A 927 -29.60 -8.40 29.75
CA GLU A 927 -28.34 -7.97 29.13
C GLU A 927 -28.43 -7.69 27.62
N LEU A 928 -29.62 -7.84 27.02
CA LEU A 928 -29.85 -7.71 25.58
C LEU A 928 -28.97 -8.66 24.74
N LEU A 929 -28.60 -9.82 25.27
CA LEU A 929 -27.85 -10.84 24.52
C LEU A 929 -28.72 -11.44 23.42
N ILE A 930 -28.13 -11.55 22.23
CA ILE A 930 -28.77 -12.23 21.09
C ILE A 930 -28.42 -13.72 21.11
N PRO A 931 -29.32 -14.61 20.66
CA PRO A 931 -29.02 -16.04 20.54
C PRO A 931 -27.75 -16.27 19.73
N TYR A 932 -26.95 -17.25 20.14
CA TYR A 932 -25.77 -17.67 19.40
C TYR A 932 -26.17 -18.22 18.02
N ASN A 933 -25.45 -17.74 17.01
CA ASN A 933 -25.49 -18.29 15.66
C ASN A 933 -24.04 -18.43 15.22
N VAL A 934 -23.66 -19.64 14.82
CA VAL A 934 -22.30 -19.97 14.40
C VAL A 934 -21.89 -19.17 13.17
N LEU A 935 -22.81 -18.91 12.23
CA LEU A 935 -22.50 -18.18 11.01
C LEU A 935 -22.65 -16.67 11.25
N ILE A 936 -21.58 -15.92 11.00
CA ILE A 936 -21.65 -14.45 10.99
C ILE A 936 -22.28 -13.98 9.67
N PRO A 937 -23.39 -13.22 9.70
CA PRO A 937 -24.02 -12.73 8.49
C PRO A 937 -23.15 -11.65 7.84
N VAL A 938 -22.94 -11.75 6.53
CA VAL A 938 -22.33 -10.68 5.73
C VAL A 938 -23.41 -9.66 5.39
N ASP A 939 -23.37 -8.51 6.04
CA ASP A 939 -24.24 -7.38 5.72
C ASP A 939 -23.51 -6.44 4.76
N SER A 940 -24.01 -6.31 3.53
CA SER A 940 -23.45 -5.38 2.54
C SER A 940 -23.50 -3.92 3.00
N ARG A 941 -24.41 -3.56 3.92
CA ARG A 941 -24.49 -2.22 4.51
C ARG A 941 -23.35 -1.90 5.47
N LYS A 942 -22.66 -2.94 5.96
CA LYS A 942 -21.48 -2.84 6.83
C LYS A 942 -20.16 -2.89 6.05
N ILE A 943 -20.22 -2.89 4.70
CA ILE A 943 -19.05 -2.71 3.84
C ILE A 943 -18.79 -1.21 3.68
N VAL A 944 -17.75 -0.74 4.36
CA VAL A 944 -17.37 0.67 4.47
C VAL A 944 -16.73 1.18 3.17
N SER A 945 -15.95 0.33 2.50
CA SER A 945 -15.31 0.72 1.22
C SER A 945 -16.30 0.79 0.05
N HIS A 946 -17.55 0.34 0.24
CA HIS A 946 -18.64 0.37 -0.75
C HIS A 946 -18.21 -0.06 -2.17
N LYS A 947 -17.92 0.89 -3.08
CA LYS A 947 -17.52 0.64 -4.48
C LYS A 947 -16.01 0.51 -4.67
N TYR A 948 -15.22 0.93 -3.69
CA TYR A 948 -13.77 0.93 -3.76
C TYR A 948 -13.23 -0.49 -3.51
N ASP A 949 -12.50 -0.98 -4.50
CA ASP A 949 -11.74 -2.22 -4.47
C ASP A 949 -10.33 -1.91 -3.94
N VAL A 950 -10.14 -2.00 -2.62
CA VAL A 950 -8.90 -1.56 -1.95
C VAL A 950 -7.83 -2.65 -2.03
N GLN A 951 -7.28 -2.83 -3.23
CA GLN A 951 -6.37 -3.93 -3.55
C GLN A 951 -5.13 -3.93 -2.66
N GLY A 952 -4.76 -5.13 -2.20
CA GLY A 952 -3.54 -5.34 -1.43
C GLY A 952 -3.50 -4.67 -0.07
N ALA A 953 -4.63 -4.24 0.52
CA ALA A 953 -4.69 -3.73 1.89
C ALA A 953 -4.30 -4.84 2.88
N LYS A 954 -3.22 -4.61 3.63
CA LYS A 954 -2.65 -5.57 4.60
C LYS A 954 -2.69 -5.07 6.04
N HIS A 955 -2.90 -3.77 6.23
CA HIS A 955 -2.86 -3.14 7.55
C HIS A 955 -4.04 -2.18 7.73
N LEU A 956 -4.53 -2.09 8.96
CA LEU A 956 -5.62 -1.22 9.37
C LEU A 956 -5.21 -0.47 10.65
N VAL A 957 -5.28 0.86 10.61
CA VAL A 957 -4.97 1.73 11.75
C VAL A 957 -6.16 2.65 12.00
N SER A 958 -6.62 2.68 13.26
CA SER A 958 -7.73 3.53 13.68
C SER A 958 -7.25 4.69 14.54
N SER A 959 -7.96 5.81 14.49
CA SER A 959 -7.74 6.97 15.37
C SER A 959 -9.09 7.54 15.82
N PRO A 960 -9.24 7.92 17.09
CA PRO A 960 -10.47 8.51 17.59
C PRO A 960 -10.67 9.92 17.05
N ALA A 961 -11.90 10.33 16.74
CA ALA A 961 -12.22 11.75 16.57
C ALA A 961 -12.28 12.48 17.94
N LEU A 962 -12.51 13.79 17.95
CA LEU A 962 -12.78 14.48 19.23
C LEU A 962 -14.16 14.17 19.79
N VAL A 963 -15.10 13.90 18.88
CA VAL A 963 -16.41 13.33 19.19
C VAL A 963 -16.26 11.84 19.49
N GLU A 964 -16.97 11.38 20.51
CA GLU A 964 -16.85 10.02 21.03
C GLU A 964 -17.46 8.99 20.07
N SER A 965 -18.48 9.37 19.32
CA SER A 965 -19.23 8.46 18.44
C SER A 965 -18.47 8.03 17.19
N THR A 966 -17.39 8.73 16.81
CA THR A 966 -16.77 8.61 15.48
C THR A 966 -15.31 8.16 15.57
N SER A 967 -14.95 7.20 14.72
CA SER A 967 -13.59 6.69 14.55
C SER A 967 -13.15 6.88 13.10
N LEU A 968 -11.88 7.25 12.92
CA LEU A 968 -11.23 7.27 11.61
C LEU A 968 -10.50 5.94 11.44
N THR A 969 -10.60 5.32 10.27
CA THR A 969 -9.84 4.11 9.95
C THR A 969 -9.13 4.27 8.62
N PHE A 970 -7.83 4.01 8.64
CA PHE A 970 -6.96 4.01 7.47
C PHE A 970 -6.52 2.58 7.15
N ALA A 971 -6.79 2.16 5.92
CA ALA A 971 -6.33 0.91 5.34
C ALA A 971 -5.18 1.20 4.37
N TYR A 972 -4.11 0.43 4.48
CA TYR A 972 -2.96 0.57 3.59
C TYR A 972 -2.29 -0.76 3.25
N GLY A 973 -1.60 -0.75 2.12
CA GLY A 973 -0.83 -1.85 1.58
C GLY A 973 -0.34 -1.48 0.18
N LEU A 974 -0.91 -2.08 -0.87
CA LEU A 974 -0.78 -1.54 -2.22
C LEU A 974 -1.57 -0.24 -2.35
N ASP A 975 -2.89 -0.29 -2.15
CA ASP A 975 -3.74 0.89 -2.17
C ASP A 975 -3.87 1.57 -0.81
N LEU A 976 -4.30 2.83 -0.84
CA LEU A 976 -4.65 3.61 0.34
C LEU A 976 -6.15 3.90 0.36
N PHE A 977 -6.79 3.67 1.50
CA PHE A 977 -8.18 4.05 1.75
C PHE A 977 -8.32 4.59 3.16
N LEU A 978 -9.08 5.68 3.31
CA LEU A 978 -9.41 6.22 4.62
C LEU A 978 -10.90 6.52 4.68
N THR A 979 -11.52 6.16 5.80
CA THR A 979 -12.88 6.60 6.14
C THR A 979 -12.89 7.29 7.50
N ARG A 980 -13.64 8.39 7.59
CA ARG A 980 -13.88 9.17 8.80
C ARG A 980 -15.29 8.96 9.34
N GLY A 981 -16.06 8.05 8.74
CA GLY A 981 -17.49 7.85 8.99
C GLY A 981 -17.83 6.61 9.80
N LEU A 982 -16.85 5.95 10.44
CA LEU A 982 -17.13 4.78 11.26
C LEU A 982 -17.75 5.20 12.59
N THR A 983 -19.04 4.94 12.75
CA THR A 983 -19.81 5.28 13.97
C THR A 983 -20.41 4.02 14.60
N PRO A 984 -19.64 3.26 15.40
CA PRO A 984 -20.07 1.99 15.98
C PRO A 984 -21.42 1.99 16.69
N SER A 985 -21.72 3.07 17.42
CA SER A 985 -22.95 3.23 18.20
C SER A 985 -23.92 4.25 17.56
N GLY A 986 -23.68 4.63 16.30
CA GLY A 986 -24.33 5.78 15.67
C GLY A 986 -23.84 7.12 16.21
N THR A 987 -24.24 8.22 15.58
CA THR A 987 -23.83 9.60 15.92
C THR A 987 -24.65 10.15 17.10
N PHE A 988 -24.37 9.71 18.32
CA PHE A 988 -25.15 10.13 19.51
C PHE A 988 -24.75 11.51 20.07
N ASP A 989 -23.59 12.05 19.69
CA ASP A 989 -23.04 13.32 20.15
C ASP A 989 -23.10 14.44 19.09
N ILE A 990 -23.64 14.15 17.91
CA ILE A 990 -23.87 15.14 16.85
C ILE A 990 -25.33 15.04 16.40
N LEU A 991 -25.96 16.21 16.19
CA LEU A 991 -27.30 16.30 15.61
C LEU A 991 -27.30 15.73 14.19
N THR A 992 -28.26 14.85 13.89
CA THR A 992 -28.40 14.25 12.56
C THR A 992 -28.91 15.26 11.53
N ASP A 993 -28.61 15.00 10.26
CA ASP A 993 -29.05 15.85 9.14
C ASP A 993 -30.56 15.85 8.92
N ASN A 994 -31.22 14.78 9.36
CA ASN A 994 -32.66 14.64 9.30
C ASN A 994 -33.39 15.41 10.43
N PHE A 995 -32.67 16.09 11.33
CA PHE A 995 -33.29 16.88 12.39
C PHE A 995 -33.98 18.14 11.81
N ASN A 996 -35.31 18.20 11.89
CA ASN A 996 -36.10 19.29 11.31
C ASN A 996 -36.02 20.57 12.16
N LYS A 997 -34.94 21.33 11.97
CA LYS A 997 -34.70 22.61 12.65
C LYS A 997 -35.77 23.66 12.34
N ALA A 998 -36.31 23.67 11.12
CA ALA A 998 -37.34 24.61 10.71
C ALA A 998 -38.64 24.40 11.51
N GLN A 999 -39.06 23.15 11.69
CA GLN A 999 -40.23 22.81 12.51
C GLN A 999 -40.02 23.19 13.99
N LEU A 1000 -38.82 22.98 14.53
CA LEU A 1000 -38.50 23.41 15.90
C LEU A 1000 -38.65 24.93 16.05
N LEU A 1001 -38.07 25.72 15.14
CA LEU A 1001 -38.15 27.18 15.18
C LEU A 1001 -39.59 27.68 15.00
N LEU A 1002 -40.36 27.06 14.09
CA LEU A 1002 -41.75 27.41 13.84
C LEU A 1002 -42.62 27.16 15.08
N THR A 1003 -42.48 25.98 15.71
CA THR A 1003 -43.23 25.65 16.93
C THR A 1003 -42.88 26.57 18.10
N LEU A 1004 -41.59 26.89 18.28
CA LEU A 1004 -41.15 27.85 19.29
C LEU A 1004 -41.78 29.24 19.06
N GLY A 1005 -41.75 29.73 17.81
CA GLY A 1005 -42.36 31.00 17.43
C GLY A 1005 -43.87 31.03 17.65
N ALA A 1006 -44.59 29.96 17.28
CA ALA A 1006 -46.02 29.84 17.48
C ALA A 1006 -46.39 29.83 18.99
N LEU A 1007 -45.63 29.10 19.81
CA LEU A 1007 -45.81 29.09 21.27
C LEU A 1007 -45.54 30.47 21.89
N SER A 1008 -44.46 31.15 21.48
CA SER A 1008 -44.15 32.50 21.95
C SER A 1008 -45.24 33.51 21.59
N ALA A 1009 -45.74 33.49 20.36
CA ALA A 1009 -46.86 34.32 19.94
C ALA A 1009 -48.14 33.99 20.73
N GLY A 1010 -48.43 32.70 20.93
CA GLY A 1010 -49.54 32.23 21.76
C GLY A 1010 -49.47 32.74 23.19
N ILE A 1011 -48.29 32.69 23.83
CA ILE A 1011 -48.07 33.22 25.18
C ILE A 1011 -48.24 34.75 25.20
N PHE A 1012 -47.71 35.45 24.22
CA PHE A 1012 -47.80 36.91 24.14
C PHE A 1012 -49.24 37.40 24.01
N VAL A 1013 -50.10 36.65 23.30
CA VAL A 1013 -51.53 36.93 23.17
C VAL A 1013 -52.32 36.49 24.41
N ALA A 1014 -52.06 35.27 24.92
CA ALA A 1014 -52.81 34.70 26.03
C ALA A 1014 -52.50 35.36 27.39
N GLY A 1015 -51.26 35.79 27.62
CA GLY A 1015 -50.82 36.39 28.88
C GLY A 1015 -51.64 37.62 29.29
N PRO A 1016 -51.75 38.65 28.45
CA PRO A 1016 -52.60 39.81 28.69
C PRO A 1016 -54.08 39.44 28.80
N ALA A 1017 -54.58 38.53 27.95
CA ALA A 1017 -55.98 38.09 27.98
C ALA A 1017 -56.36 37.41 29.31
N VAL A 1018 -55.48 36.56 29.84
CA VAL A 1018 -55.67 35.90 31.14
C VAL A 1018 -55.52 36.88 32.29
N LYS A 1019 -54.57 37.81 32.24
CA LYS A 1019 -54.43 38.89 33.26
C LYS A 1019 -55.70 39.73 33.33
N ASN A 1020 -56.24 40.16 32.19
CA ASN A 1020 -57.49 40.91 32.12
C ASN A 1020 -58.68 40.09 32.65
N LYS A 1021 -58.77 38.80 32.29
CA LYS A 1021 -59.82 37.91 32.79
C LYS A 1021 -59.74 37.72 34.32
N LYS A 1022 -58.54 37.51 34.87
CA LYS A 1022 -58.31 37.40 36.32
C LYS A 1022 -58.60 38.71 37.04
N LEU A 1023 -58.26 39.86 36.44
CA LEU A 1023 -58.58 41.17 37.02
C LEU A 1023 -60.10 41.37 37.10
N LYS A 1024 -60.84 41.04 36.03
CA LYS A 1024 -62.31 41.08 36.01
C LYS A 1024 -62.95 40.18 37.09
N MET A 1025 -62.46 38.94 37.25
CA MET A 1025 -62.91 38.00 38.30
C MET A 1025 -62.51 38.39 39.73
N LYS A 1026 -61.65 39.41 39.90
CA LYS A 1026 -61.33 39.97 41.23
C LYS A 1026 -62.17 41.20 41.57
N TRP A 1027 -62.67 41.88 40.56
CA TRP A 1027 -63.45 43.13 40.69
C TRP A 1027 -64.96 42.87 40.75
N TYR A 1028 -65.40 41.71 40.24
CA TYR A 1028 -66.71 41.09 40.39
C TYR A 1028 -66.50 39.64 40.82
#